data_AF-A0A2M8CF11-F1
#
_entry.id   AF-A0A2M8CF11-F1
#
_cell.length_a   1.000
_cell.length_b   1.000
_cell.length_c   1.000
_cell.angle_alpha   90.00
_cell.angle_beta   90.00
_cell.angle_gamma   90.00
#
_symmetry.space_group_name_H-M   'P 1'
#
loop_
_entity.id
_entity.type
_entity.pdbx_description
1 polymer ?
#
loop_
_entity_poly.entity_id
_entity_poly.type
_entity_poly.pdbx_seq_one_letter_code
_entity_poly.pdbx_strand_id
1 'polypeptide(L)'
;MFSHRKNNYLLNIIASPFFLALPFSLVIIWFLPNPDSKFKAEFIGKELVNKPAASVKFCDLNGDEVDEQILSFHNAIKKAAAIKVLNNDGLTLDQWNFHGKFPTQPEHFYCADLDNNGYKEIYVFYYKDDSVFMGAVQPYPETRWLFNKKLITTVTKRNDKIDYAVHDIQAVDIDMDGNKELMFILDAGFSRQPRSVFIFDQQEDLIIHSPSVGAHLSACLVTDLDQDSIPEIYCGSWATANIPKSFDIPYNDHSSWFFGMDNKLELLFTPQDNPGITSCVSLSKFKSDEGKPFVVTSWMIPEEYKAKITFCEANGKEFKSKTFEFTPEEWKQNRLYNIPYELNGKHYLFIGLIDGNFVFTDQDFKLLKIKTSLSKVNLYLQCDLNNDGRDEALFSTEEGKEIIISDPDLKHFVHVPTYLRTETRASLESGIRHQAHHQNELFLHAYETLYFYSYQANPLYYLKYPLWLLIYGLLVLILWVAQRLQAMQTRRKQQLEETINSLQMRVIKSQMDPHFMFNVLNGLAHNVAIGNTTEAHDQIIRFSKLLRSMMSKGEKTDTTLEAELDFVKSYLELERFRFKDDFSFLLQVEPSVDLNTRIPRMLIQLLVENAIKHGLRNKSDNKRIMIKAETRNAITILIVEDNGIGRLAAKEYQREGGNGSKIMADMIRLNCKITGNTIRATTTDLYDDEGRASGTRVEVEI
;
A
#
# COMPACT_ATOMS: atom_id res chain seq x y z
N MET A 1 43.10 3.06 21.49
CA MET A 1 42.88 3.68 20.15
C MET A 1 41.83 2.97 19.28
N PHE A 2 41.56 1.66 19.44
CA PHE A 2 40.56 0.93 18.65
C PHE A 2 39.08 1.14 19.06
N SER A 3 38.79 1.48 20.32
CA SER A 3 37.42 1.74 20.81
C SER A 3 36.81 3.05 20.27
N HIS A 4 37.62 4.12 20.13
CA HIS A 4 37.15 5.42 19.62
C HIS A 4 36.75 5.42 18.13
N ARG A 5 37.36 4.55 17.30
CA ARG A 5 37.00 4.46 15.87
C ARG A 5 35.64 3.78 15.62
N LYS A 6 35.24 2.80 16.46
CA LYS A 6 33.93 2.13 16.32
C LYS A 6 32.77 3.04 16.69
N ASN A 7 32.91 3.85 17.74
CA ASN A 7 31.87 4.81 18.15
C ASN A 7 31.58 5.84 17.06
N ASN A 8 32.62 6.38 16.40
CA ASN A 8 32.44 7.34 15.31
C ASN A 8 31.76 6.71 14.07
N TYR A 9 31.96 5.41 13.83
CA TYR A 9 31.32 4.73 12.70
C TYR A 9 29.81 4.54 12.93
N LEU A 10 29.41 4.13 14.13
CA LEU A 10 28.01 3.98 14.50
C LEU A 10 27.27 5.33 14.48
N LEU A 11 27.89 6.37 15.04
CA LEU A 11 27.36 7.74 15.00
C LEU A 11 27.18 8.25 13.57
N ASN A 12 28.12 7.96 12.67
CA ASN A 12 27.99 8.34 11.25
C ASN A 12 26.89 7.58 10.52
N ILE A 13 26.64 6.31 10.87
CA ILE A 13 25.54 5.52 10.30
C ILE A 13 24.19 6.08 10.78
N ILE A 14 24.06 6.35 12.09
CA ILE A 14 22.82 6.88 12.68
C ILE A 14 22.53 8.30 12.16
N ALA A 15 23.56 9.12 11.95
CA ALA A 15 23.43 10.48 11.40
C ALA A 15 23.29 10.52 9.87
N SER A 16 23.32 9.36 9.19
CA SER A 16 23.17 9.31 7.75
C SER A 16 21.73 9.67 7.32
N PRO A 17 21.56 10.38 6.19
CA PRO A 17 20.24 10.66 5.62
C PRO A 17 19.37 9.40 5.45
N PHE A 18 20.00 8.27 5.11
CA PHE A 18 19.32 6.98 4.92
C PHE A 18 18.66 6.47 6.20
N PHE A 19 19.36 6.56 7.34
CA PHE A 19 18.87 6.07 8.61
C PHE A 19 17.83 7.02 9.21
N LEU A 20 18.07 8.33 9.08
CA LEU A 20 17.13 9.35 9.56
C LEU A 20 15.82 9.38 8.76
N ALA A 21 15.84 9.12 7.44
CA ALA A 21 14.65 9.10 6.61
C ALA A 21 13.68 7.95 6.94
N LEU A 22 14.20 6.82 7.43
CA LEU A 22 13.44 5.58 7.64
C LEU A 22 12.19 5.78 8.52
N PRO A 23 12.29 6.27 9.78
CA PRO A 23 11.11 6.42 10.64
C PRO A 23 10.07 7.38 10.07
N PHE A 24 10.49 8.49 9.45
CA PHE A 24 9.55 9.44 8.84
C PHE A 24 8.86 8.86 7.60
N SER A 25 9.59 8.10 6.77
CA SER A 25 9.00 7.44 5.61
C SER A 25 7.95 6.41 6.02
N LEU A 26 8.18 5.65 7.10
CA LEU A 26 7.21 4.69 7.63
C LEU A 26 5.93 5.38 8.13
N VAL A 27 6.05 6.53 8.81
CA VAL A 27 4.88 7.31 9.26
C VAL A 27 4.08 7.81 8.07
N ILE A 28 4.72 8.36 7.04
CA ILE A 28 4.04 8.85 5.83
C ILE A 28 3.32 7.69 5.11
N ILE A 29 4.02 6.56 4.94
CA ILE A 29 3.47 5.35 4.31
C ILE A 29 2.24 4.84 5.06
N TRP A 30 2.25 4.90 6.39
CA TRP A 30 1.12 4.47 7.22
C TRP A 30 -0.16 5.31 7.01
N PHE A 31 -0.03 6.59 6.65
CA PHE A 31 -1.16 7.49 6.38
C PHE A 31 -1.58 7.55 4.91
N LEU A 32 -0.85 6.91 3.99
CA LEU A 32 -1.23 6.89 2.58
C LEU A 32 -2.42 5.97 2.34
N PRO A 33 -3.40 6.37 1.51
CA PRO A 33 -4.45 5.46 1.05
C PRO A 33 -3.81 4.26 0.37
N ASN A 34 -3.99 3.08 0.96
CA ASN A 34 -3.51 1.82 0.45
C ASN A 34 -4.68 1.15 -0.28
N PRO A 35 -4.52 0.71 -1.54
CA PRO A 35 -5.56 -0.08 -2.19
C PRO A 35 -5.90 -1.29 -1.31
N ASP A 36 -7.17 -1.39 -0.93
CA ASP A 36 -7.62 -2.31 0.13
C ASP A 36 -7.40 -3.79 -0.23
N SER A 37 -7.31 -4.13 -1.53
CA SER A 37 -7.16 -5.51 -1.98
C SER A 37 -6.25 -5.67 -3.21
N LYS A 38 -5.54 -6.81 -3.23
CA LYS A 38 -4.73 -7.31 -4.35
C LYS A 38 -5.58 -7.64 -5.58
N PHE A 39 -6.84 -7.98 -5.36
CA PHE A 39 -7.83 -8.29 -6.39
C PHE A 39 -9.00 -7.31 -6.30
N LYS A 40 -9.71 -7.11 -7.40
CA LYS A 40 -10.91 -6.28 -7.46
C LYS A 40 -11.99 -6.99 -8.26
N ALA A 41 -13.23 -6.77 -7.86
CA ALA A 41 -14.41 -7.14 -8.63
C ALA A 41 -15.03 -5.86 -9.19
N GLU A 42 -15.21 -5.79 -10.50
CA GLU A 42 -15.75 -4.61 -11.19
C GLU A 42 -17.10 -4.95 -11.82
N PHE A 43 -18.07 -4.07 -11.62
CA PHE A 43 -19.38 -4.20 -12.25
C PHE A 43 -19.25 -3.87 -13.74
N ILE A 44 -19.56 -4.85 -14.58
CA ILE A 44 -19.47 -4.74 -16.04
C ILE A 44 -20.75 -4.10 -16.59
N GLY A 45 -21.90 -4.61 -16.16
CA GLY A 45 -23.18 -4.20 -16.69
C GLY A 45 -24.34 -5.05 -16.21
N LYS A 46 -25.52 -4.76 -16.76
CA LYS A 46 -26.75 -5.50 -16.47
C LYS A 46 -27.56 -5.77 -17.73
N GLU A 47 -28.24 -6.90 -17.77
CA GLU A 47 -29.12 -7.31 -18.86
C GLU A 47 -30.53 -7.60 -18.33
N LEU A 48 -31.56 -7.25 -19.10
CA LEU A 48 -32.95 -7.44 -18.70
C LEU A 48 -33.52 -8.70 -19.38
N VAL A 49 -33.91 -9.68 -18.58
CA VAL A 49 -34.49 -10.96 -19.02
C VAL A 49 -35.97 -10.81 -19.42
N ASN A 50 -36.63 -9.73 -18.98
CA ASN A 50 -38.04 -9.42 -19.29
C ASN A 50 -39.04 -10.56 -18.96
N LYS A 51 -38.67 -11.45 -18.05
CA LYS A 51 -39.49 -12.57 -17.55
C LYS A 51 -39.14 -12.86 -16.09
N PRO A 52 -39.99 -12.45 -15.12
CA PRO A 52 -39.64 -12.48 -13.68
C PRO A 52 -39.56 -13.88 -13.06
N ALA A 53 -40.00 -14.91 -13.77
CA ALA A 53 -39.94 -16.31 -13.35
C ALA A 53 -39.14 -17.17 -14.35
N ALA A 54 -38.31 -16.53 -15.19
CA ALA A 54 -37.36 -17.27 -15.99
C ALA A 54 -36.18 -17.71 -15.12
N SER A 55 -35.57 -18.85 -15.44
CA SER A 55 -34.25 -19.25 -14.93
C SER A 55 -33.25 -19.17 -16.07
N VAL A 56 -32.06 -18.65 -15.78
CA VAL A 56 -31.01 -18.34 -16.76
C VAL A 56 -29.81 -19.25 -16.51
N LYS A 57 -29.31 -19.91 -17.56
CA LYS A 57 -27.99 -20.55 -17.55
C LYS A 57 -27.18 -20.09 -18.76
N PHE A 58 -25.87 -20.15 -18.62
CA PHE A 58 -24.89 -19.89 -19.67
C PHE A 58 -24.18 -21.20 -20.00
N CYS A 59 -24.05 -21.51 -21.29
CA CYS A 59 -23.34 -22.70 -21.74
C CYS A 59 -22.80 -22.49 -23.14
N ASP A 60 -21.53 -22.80 -23.36
CA ASP A 60 -20.93 -22.91 -24.69
C ASP A 60 -21.53 -24.12 -25.42
N LEU A 61 -22.51 -23.86 -26.28
CA LEU A 61 -23.26 -24.86 -27.03
C LEU A 61 -22.56 -25.24 -28.33
N ASN A 62 -21.62 -24.42 -28.82
CA ASN A 62 -21.03 -24.56 -30.14
C ASN A 62 -19.52 -24.88 -30.15
N GLY A 63 -18.89 -24.87 -28.97
CA GLY A 63 -17.47 -25.17 -28.78
C GLY A 63 -16.53 -24.00 -29.10
N ASP A 64 -17.02 -22.76 -29.15
CA ASP A 64 -16.24 -21.54 -29.46
C ASP A 64 -15.66 -20.83 -28.23
N GLU A 65 -15.76 -21.44 -27.05
CA GLU A 65 -15.35 -20.89 -25.75
C GLU A 65 -16.16 -19.65 -25.32
N VAL A 66 -17.32 -19.41 -25.92
CA VAL A 66 -18.27 -18.36 -25.54
C VAL A 66 -19.60 -18.98 -25.14
N ASP A 67 -20.08 -18.64 -23.94
CA ASP A 67 -21.34 -19.20 -23.49
C ASP A 67 -22.55 -18.50 -24.11
N GLU A 68 -23.42 -19.28 -24.78
CA GLU A 68 -24.76 -18.84 -25.12
C GLU A 68 -25.69 -18.74 -23.91
N GLN A 69 -26.67 -17.84 -23.99
CA GLN A 69 -27.65 -17.63 -22.95
C GLN A 69 -28.88 -18.52 -23.16
N ILE A 70 -29.23 -19.31 -22.14
CA ILE A 70 -30.36 -20.23 -22.15
C ILE A 70 -31.39 -19.75 -21.13
N LEU A 71 -32.56 -19.37 -21.63
CA LEU A 71 -33.70 -18.94 -20.83
C LEU A 71 -34.73 -20.05 -20.72
N SER A 72 -35.06 -20.43 -19.50
CA SER A 72 -36.16 -21.34 -19.23
C SER A 72 -37.31 -20.59 -18.56
N PHE A 73 -38.53 -20.71 -19.08
CA PHE A 73 -39.69 -19.96 -18.58
C PHE A 73 -41.00 -20.68 -18.89
N HIS A 74 -42.08 -20.23 -18.28
CA HIS A 74 -43.42 -20.68 -18.62
C HIS A 74 -44.04 -19.77 -19.68
N ASN A 75 -44.49 -20.34 -20.79
CA ASN A 75 -45.16 -19.60 -21.86
C ASN A 75 -46.49 -19.01 -21.34
N ALA A 76 -46.83 -17.80 -21.78
CA ALA A 76 -48.09 -17.12 -21.48
C ALA A 76 -49.32 -17.96 -21.86
N ILE A 77 -49.21 -18.78 -22.90
CA ILE A 77 -50.29 -19.66 -23.37
C ILE A 77 -50.14 -21.03 -22.68
N LYS A 78 -51.16 -21.42 -21.89
CA LYS A 78 -51.26 -22.71 -21.17
C LYS A 78 -50.20 -22.99 -20.08
N LYS A 79 -49.32 -22.03 -19.77
CA LYS A 79 -48.20 -22.21 -18.81
C LYS A 79 -47.32 -23.41 -19.18
N ALA A 80 -47.08 -23.61 -20.47
CA ALA A 80 -46.20 -24.65 -20.96
C ALA A 80 -44.74 -24.31 -20.64
N ALA A 81 -43.95 -25.30 -20.24
CA ALA A 81 -42.49 -25.20 -20.13
C ALA A 81 -41.90 -24.81 -21.48
N ALA A 82 -40.96 -23.87 -21.49
CA ALA A 82 -40.30 -23.41 -22.70
C ALA A 82 -38.83 -23.09 -22.44
N ILE A 83 -37.98 -23.43 -23.40
CA ILE A 83 -36.58 -23.03 -23.47
C ILE A 83 -36.40 -22.09 -24.65
N LYS A 84 -35.66 -21.01 -24.46
CA LYS A 84 -35.24 -20.08 -25.50
C LYS A 84 -33.75 -19.89 -25.40
N VAL A 85 -33.05 -20.03 -26.53
CA VAL A 85 -31.60 -19.84 -26.59
C VAL A 85 -31.30 -18.54 -27.34
N LEU A 86 -30.35 -17.77 -26.81
CA LEU A 86 -29.85 -16.56 -27.42
C LEU A 86 -28.35 -16.74 -27.67
N ASN A 87 -27.90 -16.28 -28.84
CA ASN A 87 -26.48 -16.21 -29.14
C ASN A 87 -25.81 -15.05 -28.39
N ASN A 88 -24.51 -14.89 -28.60
CA ASN A 88 -23.68 -13.87 -27.94
C ASN A 88 -24.06 -12.43 -28.28
N ASP A 89 -24.73 -12.20 -29.42
CA ASP A 89 -25.27 -10.89 -29.81
C ASP A 89 -26.65 -10.61 -29.17
N GLY A 90 -27.18 -11.53 -28.35
CA GLY A 90 -28.53 -11.45 -27.80
C GLY A 90 -29.64 -11.74 -28.83
N LEU A 91 -29.28 -12.25 -30.01
CA LEU A 91 -30.25 -12.69 -31.01
C LEU A 91 -30.79 -14.07 -30.63
N THR A 92 -32.08 -14.26 -30.80
CA THR A 92 -32.71 -15.55 -30.52
C THR A 92 -32.31 -16.55 -31.60
N LEU A 93 -31.68 -17.65 -31.20
CA LEU A 93 -31.44 -18.79 -32.08
C LEU A 93 -32.76 -19.53 -32.34
N ASP A 94 -33.41 -19.99 -31.27
CA ASP A 94 -34.74 -20.61 -31.34
C ASP A 94 -35.45 -20.61 -29.98
N GLN A 95 -36.72 -21.03 -29.98
CA GLN A 95 -37.53 -21.30 -28.80
C GLN A 95 -38.33 -22.59 -28.95
N TRP A 96 -38.13 -23.51 -27.99
CA TRP A 96 -38.84 -24.77 -27.92
C TRP A 96 -39.88 -24.77 -26.80
N ASN A 97 -41.10 -25.19 -27.12
CA ASN A 97 -42.20 -25.29 -26.15
C ASN A 97 -42.53 -26.76 -25.88
N PHE A 98 -42.49 -27.16 -24.62
CA PHE A 98 -42.73 -28.52 -24.17
C PHE A 98 -44.18 -28.66 -23.71
N HIS A 99 -44.79 -29.82 -23.97
CA HIS A 99 -46.19 -30.09 -23.64
C HIS A 99 -46.39 -30.46 -22.17
N GLY A 100 -45.92 -29.63 -21.25
CA GLY A 100 -46.00 -29.85 -19.81
C GLY A 100 -45.52 -28.66 -19.00
N LYS A 101 -45.16 -28.88 -17.74
CA LYS A 101 -44.61 -27.85 -16.83
C LYS A 101 -43.24 -28.28 -16.31
N PHE A 102 -42.42 -27.32 -15.94
CA PHE A 102 -41.16 -27.62 -15.26
C PHE A 102 -41.44 -28.16 -13.84
N PRO A 103 -40.57 -29.04 -13.31
CA PRO A 103 -40.58 -29.39 -11.89
C PRO A 103 -40.42 -28.14 -11.02
N THR A 104 -40.65 -28.30 -9.72
CA THR A 104 -40.70 -27.18 -8.77
C THR A 104 -39.33 -26.54 -8.52
N GLN A 105 -38.24 -27.24 -8.83
CA GLN A 105 -36.86 -26.78 -8.66
C GLN A 105 -36.25 -26.29 -10.00
N PRO A 106 -35.27 -25.36 -9.97
CA PRO A 106 -34.71 -24.72 -11.17
C PRO A 106 -33.79 -25.61 -12.01
N GLU A 107 -33.38 -26.79 -11.51
CA GLU A 107 -32.53 -27.75 -12.22
C GLU A 107 -33.30 -28.60 -13.25
N HIS A 108 -34.18 -27.99 -14.03
CA HIS A 108 -35.04 -28.69 -15.00
C HIS A 108 -34.44 -28.83 -16.40
N PHE A 109 -33.18 -28.42 -16.62
CA PHE A 109 -32.46 -28.69 -17.85
C PHE A 109 -30.94 -28.73 -17.65
N TYR A 110 -30.26 -29.43 -18.57
CA TYR A 110 -28.82 -29.61 -18.62
C TYR A 110 -28.31 -29.56 -20.05
N CYS A 111 -27.07 -29.10 -20.23
CA CYS A 111 -26.44 -28.99 -21.55
C CYS A 111 -25.27 -29.95 -21.62
N ALA A 112 -25.26 -30.83 -22.61
CA ALA A 112 -24.22 -31.83 -22.79
C ALA A 112 -24.09 -32.22 -24.25
N ASP A 113 -22.88 -32.52 -24.69
CA ASP A 113 -22.59 -33.17 -25.97
C ASP A 113 -22.53 -34.67 -25.68
N LEU A 114 -23.65 -35.39 -25.88
CA LEU A 114 -23.73 -36.84 -25.62
C LEU A 114 -23.37 -37.69 -26.84
N ASP A 115 -23.52 -37.14 -28.05
CA ASP A 115 -23.18 -37.84 -29.30
C ASP A 115 -21.76 -37.52 -29.80
N ASN A 116 -20.98 -36.76 -29.03
CA ASN A 116 -19.61 -36.33 -29.31
C ASN A 116 -19.45 -35.63 -30.67
N ASN A 117 -20.47 -34.88 -31.09
CA ASN A 117 -20.44 -34.16 -32.36
C ASN A 117 -19.75 -32.78 -32.25
N GLY A 118 -19.34 -32.37 -31.05
CA GLY A 118 -18.71 -31.08 -30.75
C GLY A 118 -19.69 -29.96 -30.39
N TYR A 119 -21.00 -30.21 -30.45
CA TYR A 119 -22.08 -29.29 -30.10
C TYR A 119 -22.86 -29.86 -28.91
N LYS A 120 -23.20 -29.01 -27.94
CA LYS A 120 -24.00 -29.46 -26.80
C LYS A 120 -25.48 -29.39 -27.11
N GLU A 121 -26.20 -30.46 -26.79
CA GLU A 121 -27.64 -30.48 -26.76
C GLU A 121 -28.19 -30.07 -25.41
N ILE A 122 -29.46 -29.64 -25.40
CA ILE A 122 -30.17 -29.22 -24.20
C ILE A 122 -31.22 -30.28 -23.87
N TYR A 123 -31.01 -30.99 -22.76
CA TYR A 123 -31.93 -31.96 -22.19
C TYR A 123 -32.83 -31.29 -21.16
N VAL A 124 -34.13 -31.41 -21.34
CA VAL A 124 -35.16 -30.67 -20.62
C VAL A 124 -36.13 -31.63 -19.96
N PHE A 125 -36.28 -31.49 -18.65
CA PHE A 125 -37.17 -32.30 -17.84
C PHE A 125 -38.47 -31.55 -17.60
N TYR A 126 -39.59 -32.20 -17.86
CA TYR A 126 -40.91 -31.62 -17.67
C TYR A 126 -41.92 -32.71 -17.34
N TYR A 127 -43.04 -32.34 -16.72
CA TYR A 127 -44.11 -33.29 -16.44
C TYR A 127 -45.42 -32.87 -17.05
N LYS A 128 -46.27 -33.86 -17.30
CA LYS A 128 -47.67 -33.67 -17.67
C LYS A 128 -48.51 -34.71 -16.96
N ASP A 129 -49.56 -34.24 -16.30
CA ASP A 129 -50.50 -35.06 -15.52
C ASP A 129 -49.85 -35.79 -14.35
N ASP A 130 -49.39 -37.03 -14.50
CA ASP A 130 -48.66 -37.86 -13.53
C ASP A 130 -47.35 -38.42 -14.11
N SER A 131 -47.03 -38.06 -15.35
CA SER A 131 -45.92 -38.62 -16.11
C SER A 131 -44.80 -37.60 -16.25
N VAL A 132 -43.57 -38.04 -16.01
CA VAL A 132 -42.34 -37.25 -16.16
C VAL A 132 -41.69 -37.60 -17.49
N PHE A 133 -41.35 -36.57 -18.24
CA PHE A 133 -40.78 -36.65 -19.56
C PHE A 133 -39.44 -35.92 -19.64
N MET A 134 -38.61 -36.38 -20.56
CA MET A 134 -37.46 -35.67 -21.06
C MET A 134 -37.70 -35.28 -22.51
N GLY A 135 -37.24 -34.09 -22.91
CA GLY A 135 -37.07 -33.72 -24.31
C GLY A 135 -35.65 -33.22 -24.53
N ALA A 136 -35.12 -33.39 -25.73
CA ALA A 136 -33.81 -32.91 -26.11
C ALA A 136 -33.89 -32.09 -27.39
N VAL A 137 -33.18 -30.97 -27.39
CA VAL A 137 -33.09 -30.05 -28.52
C VAL A 137 -31.63 -29.76 -28.82
N GLN A 138 -31.33 -29.56 -30.09
CA GLN A 138 -30.00 -29.26 -30.57
C GLN A 138 -30.01 -27.85 -31.17
N PRO A 139 -29.36 -26.86 -30.51
CA PRO A 139 -29.33 -25.48 -31.01
C PRO A 139 -28.36 -25.27 -32.18
N TYR A 140 -27.26 -26.03 -32.23
CA TYR A 140 -26.23 -25.96 -33.27
C TYR A 140 -25.87 -27.34 -33.84
N PRO A 141 -25.35 -27.42 -35.08
CA PRO A 141 -25.15 -26.31 -36.02
C PRO A 141 -26.46 -25.85 -36.68
N GLU A 142 -27.49 -26.69 -36.65
CA GLU A 142 -28.83 -26.40 -37.13
C GLU A 142 -29.85 -26.64 -36.00
N THR A 143 -30.74 -25.68 -35.78
CA THR A 143 -31.73 -25.77 -34.71
C THR A 143 -32.74 -26.88 -35.01
N ARG A 144 -32.81 -27.91 -34.16
CA ARG A 144 -33.74 -29.04 -34.32
C ARG A 144 -34.15 -29.69 -33.01
N TRP A 145 -35.24 -30.45 -33.06
CA TRP A 145 -35.57 -31.41 -32.00
C TRP A 145 -34.74 -32.68 -32.22
N LEU A 146 -34.12 -33.20 -31.16
CA LEU A 146 -33.68 -34.60 -31.14
C LEU A 146 -34.89 -35.50 -30.83
N PHE A 147 -35.56 -35.20 -29.73
CA PHE A 147 -36.85 -35.79 -29.37
C PHE A 147 -37.60 -34.84 -28.46
N ASN A 148 -38.92 -34.75 -28.61
CA ASN A 148 -39.72 -33.82 -27.80
C ASN A 148 -40.41 -34.47 -26.60
N LYS A 149 -40.47 -35.81 -26.54
CA LYS A 149 -41.20 -36.54 -25.51
C LYS A 149 -40.67 -37.97 -25.34
N LYS A 150 -39.79 -38.14 -24.36
CA LYS A 150 -39.34 -39.45 -23.87
C LYS A 150 -39.88 -39.66 -22.45
N LEU A 151 -40.63 -40.74 -22.22
CA LEU A 151 -41.16 -41.04 -20.89
C LEU A 151 -40.01 -41.54 -20.01
N ILE A 152 -39.82 -40.91 -18.85
CA ILE A 152 -38.84 -41.36 -17.86
C ILE A 152 -39.53 -42.28 -16.86
N THR A 153 -40.58 -41.77 -16.21
CA THR A 153 -41.29 -42.46 -15.13
C THR A 153 -42.61 -41.75 -14.78
N THR A 154 -43.33 -42.27 -13.79
CA THR A 154 -44.56 -41.68 -13.26
C THR A 154 -44.38 -41.28 -11.80
N VAL A 155 -44.97 -40.15 -11.40
CA VAL A 155 -44.91 -39.61 -10.04
C VAL A 155 -46.29 -39.70 -9.40
N THR A 156 -46.33 -40.12 -8.14
CA THR A 156 -47.60 -40.18 -7.40
C THR A 156 -48.05 -38.78 -6.98
N LYS A 157 -49.33 -38.46 -7.15
CA LYS A 157 -49.88 -37.18 -6.69
C LYS A 157 -50.15 -37.21 -5.19
N ARG A 158 -49.84 -36.12 -4.50
CA ARG A 158 -50.31 -35.86 -3.13
C ARG A 158 -51.12 -34.57 -3.11
N ASN A 159 -52.37 -34.64 -2.65
CA ASN A 159 -53.30 -33.50 -2.65
C ASN A 159 -53.40 -32.82 -4.03
N ASP A 160 -53.51 -33.62 -5.09
CA ASP A 160 -53.54 -33.18 -6.51
C ASP A 160 -52.31 -32.38 -7.00
N LYS A 161 -51.22 -32.39 -6.23
CA LYS A 161 -49.94 -31.79 -6.61
C LYS A 161 -48.90 -32.87 -6.87
N ILE A 162 -48.11 -32.63 -7.90
CA ILE A 162 -46.85 -33.33 -8.13
C ILE A 162 -45.76 -32.57 -7.39
N ASP A 163 -44.96 -33.32 -6.65
CA ASP A 163 -43.78 -32.82 -5.95
C ASP A 163 -42.62 -33.79 -6.22
N TYR A 164 -41.78 -33.43 -7.18
CA TYR A 164 -40.48 -34.05 -7.44
C TYR A 164 -39.46 -32.98 -7.85
N ALA A 165 -38.19 -33.31 -7.68
CA ALA A 165 -37.06 -32.57 -8.18
C ALA A 165 -36.26 -33.45 -9.16
N VAL A 166 -35.67 -32.80 -10.16
CA VAL A 166 -34.52 -33.34 -10.88
C VAL A 166 -33.32 -32.60 -10.33
N HIS A 167 -32.27 -33.32 -9.96
CA HIS A 167 -31.03 -32.70 -9.52
C HIS A 167 -29.84 -33.60 -9.81
N ASP A 168 -28.64 -33.04 -9.61
CA ASP A 168 -27.37 -33.75 -9.80
C ASP A 168 -27.23 -34.36 -11.21
N ILE A 169 -27.60 -33.55 -12.22
CA ILE A 169 -27.51 -33.95 -13.62
C ILE A 169 -26.04 -33.87 -14.05
N GLN A 170 -25.52 -34.97 -14.59
CA GLN A 170 -24.12 -35.11 -15.01
C GLN A 170 -24.07 -35.81 -16.37
N ALA A 171 -23.14 -35.40 -17.23
CA ALA A 171 -22.83 -36.12 -18.47
C ALA A 171 -21.48 -36.83 -18.30
N VAL A 172 -21.50 -38.15 -18.25
CA VAL A 172 -20.32 -38.99 -17.95
C VAL A 172 -20.37 -40.22 -18.84
N ASP A 173 -19.22 -40.62 -19.37
CA ASP A 173 -19.02 -41.92 -20.02
C ASP A 173 -18.91 -43.00 -18.92
N ILE A 174 -20.05 -43.59 -18.57
CA ILE A 174 -20.23 -44.49 -17.43
C ILE A 174 -19.89 -45.94 -17.83
N ASP A 175 -20.15 -46.32 -19.07
CA ASP A 175 -19.87 -47.65 -19.59
C ASP A 175 -18.56 -47.76 -20.39
N MET A 176 -17.85 -46.64 -20.58
CA MET A 176 -16.55 -46.54 -21.23
C MET A 176 -16.60 -46.89 -22.73
N ASP A 177 -17.75 -46.68 -23.38
CA ASP A 177 -17.93 -46.89 -24.82
C ASP A 177 -17.42 -45.71 -25.68
N GLY A 178 -17.05 -44.61 -25.02
CA GLY A 178 -16.54 -43.38 -25.61
C GLY A 178 -17.60 -42.27 -25.75
N ASN A 179 -18.86 -42.58 -25.52
CA ASN A 179 -19.98 -41.65 -25.49
C ASN A 179 -20.37 -41.33 -24.06
N LYS A 180 -21.10 -40.24 -23.85
CA LYS A 180 -21.53 -39.85 -22.52
C LYS A 180 -22.98 -40.22 -22.33
N GLU A 181 -23.29 -40.74 -21.16
CA GLU A 181 -24.65 -40.92 -20.70
C GLU A 181 -25.05 -39.75 -19.81
N LEU A 182 -26.35 -39.44 -19.84
CA LEU A 182 -26.94 -38.47 -18.95
C LEU A 182 -27.40 -39.16 -17.67
N MET A 183 -26.63 -38.98 -16.59
CA MET A 183 -27.02 -39.39 -15.25
C MET A 183 -27.79 -38.26 -14.56
N PHE A 184 -28.88 -38.59 -13.87
CA PHE A 184 -29.64 -37.64 -13.08
C PHE A 184 -30.42 -38.33 -11.97
N ILE A 185 -30.78 -37.57 -10.93
CA ILE A 185 -31.61 -38.07 -9.83
C ILE A 185 -33.02 -37.50 -9.99
N LEU A 186 -34.02 -38.39 -9.90
CA LEU A 186 -35.41 -38.00 -9.71
C LEU A 186 -35.81 -38.33 -8.28
N ASP A 187 -36.06 -37.29 -7.49
CA ASP A 187 -36.45 -37.43 -6.09
C ASP A 187 -37.81 -36.81 -5.82
N ALA A 188 -38.75 -37.67 -5.43
CA ALA A 188 -40.08 -37.31 -4.97
C ALA A 188 -40.08 -37.02 -3.47
N GLY A 189 -40.33 -35.77 -3.08
CA GLY A 189 -40.51 -35.38 -1.68
C GLY A 189 -41.77 -36.00 -1.07
N PHE A 190 -42.85 -35.23 -0.97
CA PHE A 190 -44.09 -35.73 -0.39
C PHE A 190 -44.87 -36.68 -1.32
N SER A 191 -44.54 -36.70 -2.60
CA SER A 191 -45.04 -37.65 -3.61
C SER A 191 -44.48 -39.08 -3.42
N ARG A 192 -43.48 -39.25 -2.53
CA ARG A 192 -42.86 -40.52 -2.10
C ARG A 192 -42.04 -41.27 -3.15
N GLN A 193 -42.52 -41.38 -4.40
CA GLN A 193 -41.82 -42.06 -5.50
C GLN A 193 -42.02 -41.28 -6.81
N PRO A 194 -41.05 -41.34 -7.74
CA PRO A 194 -39.80 -42.11 -7.70
C PRO A 194 -38.73 -41.48 -6.78
N ARG A 195 -37.84 -42.30 -6.23
CA ARG A 195 -36.57 -41.88 -5.62
C ARG A 195 -35.47 -42.80 -6.13
N SER A 196 -34.84 -42.41 -7.23
CA SER A 196 -33.88 -43.27 -7.94
C SER A 196 -32.88 -42.44 -8.74
N VAL A 197 -31.71 -43.04 -8.96
CA VAL A 197 -30.74 -42.58 -9.96
C VAL A 197 -31.19 -43.11 -11.31
N PHE A 198 -31.11 -42.30 -12.35
CA PHE A 198 -31.41 -42.65 -13.73
C PHE A 198 -30.17 -42.42 -14.58
N ILE A 199 -29.96 -43.30 -15.55
CA ILE A 199 -28.96 -43.13 -16.62
C ILE A 199 -29.72 -43.22 -17.94
N PHE A 200 -29.53 -42.21 -18.78
CA PHE A 200 -30.01 -42.18 -20.15
C PHE A 200 -28.85 -42.26 -21.12
N ASP A 201 -28.84 -43.32 -21.91
CA ASP A 201 -27.95 -43.51 -23.05
C ASP A 201 -28.70 -43.08 -24.32
N GLN A 202 -28.14 -42.09 -25.01
CA GLN A 202 -28.71 -41.55 -26.24
C GLN A 202 -28.50 -42.46 -27.45
N GLN A 203 -27.39 -43.21 -27.50
CA GLN A 203 -27.05 -44.04 -28.66
C GLN A 203 -27.92 -45.29 -28.70
N GLU A 204 -28.08 -45.95 -27.56
CA GLU A 204 -28.93 -47.13 -27.42
C GLU A 204 -30.42 -46.77 -27.19
N ASP A 205 -30.73 -45.49 -27.03
CA ASP A 205 -32.05 -44.95 -26.71
C ASP A 205 -32.65 -45.56 -25.42
N LEU A 206 -31.78 -45.91 -24.47
CA LEU A 206 -32.08 -46.69 -23.27
C LEU A 206 -32.12 -45.80 -22.02
N ILE A 207 -33.11 -46.02 -21.16
CA ILE A 207 -33.13 -45.47 -19.79
C ILE A 207 -33.09 -46.64 -18.81
N ILE A 208 -32.07 -46.65 -17.95
CA ILE A 208 -32.01 -47.53 -16.79
C ILE A 208 -32.15 -46.71 -15.51
N HIS A 209 -32.57 -47.36 -14.43
CA HIS A 209 -32.69 -46.70 -13.13
C HIS A 209 -32.33 -47.64 -12.00
N SER A 210 -31.86 -47.07 -10.89
CA SER A 210 -31.56 -47.82 -9.67
C SER A 210 -32.85 -48.40 -9.08
N PRO A 211 -32.77 -49.43 -8.21
CA PRO A 211 -33.92 -49.84 -7.41
C PRO A 211 -34.54 -48.66 -6.67
N SER A 212 -35.87 -48.66 -6.55
CA SER A 212 -36.57 -47.61 -5.80
C SER A 212 -36.21 -47.69 -4.33
N VAL A 213 -35.73 -46.57 -3.78
CA VAL A 213 -35.39 -46.47 -2.36
C VAL A 213 -36.39 -45.60 -1.61
N GLY A 214 -36.47 -45.79 -0.30
CA GLY A 214 -37.31 -44.97 0.57
C GLY A 214 -36.64 -43.64 0.92
N ALA A 215 -35.31 -43.58 0.93
CA ALA A 215 -34.55 -42.42 1.34
C ALA A 215 -34.51 -41.34 0.25
N HIS A 216 -34.44 -40.07 0.67
CA HIS A 216 -34.27 -38.95 -0.26
C HIS A 216 -32.81 -38.89 -0.68
N LEU A 217 -32.48 -39.16 -1.94
CA LEU A 217 -31.11 -39.18 -2.43
C LEU A 217 -30.50 -37.78 -2.39
N SER A 218 -29.19 -37.70 -2.14
CA SER A 218 -28.38 -36.49 -2.27
C SER A 218 -27.51 -36.58 -3.53
N ALA A 219 -26.55 -35.68 -3.72
CA ALA A 219 -25.62 -35.74 -4.86
C ALA A 219 -24.88 -37.09 -4.92
N CYS A 220 -24.70 -37.58 -6.15
CA CYS A 220 -23.92 -38.75 -6.47
C CYS A 220 -22.54 -38.35 -6.98
N LEU A 221 -21.55 -39.15 -6.61
CA LEU A 221 -20.18 -39.05 -7.07
C LEU A 221 -19.92 -40.20 -8.05
N VAL A 222 -19.64 -39.86 -9.30
CA VAL A 222 -19.19 -40.83 -10.31
C VAL A 222 -17.67 -40.84 -10.34
N THR A 223 -17.06 -41.96 -9.97
CA THR A 223 -15.61 -42.07 -9.90
C THR A 223 -15.18 -43.53 -9.89
N ASP A 224 -14.08 -43.82 -10.58
CA ASP A 224 -13.32 -45.06 -10.43
C ASP A 224 -12.51 -45.00 -9.12
N LEU A 225 -12.91 -45.77 -8.11
CA LEU A 225 -12.20 -45.87 -6.82
C LEU A 225 -11.31 -47.12 -6.73
N ASP A 226 -11.70 -48.22 -7.36
CA ASP A 226 -10.97 -49.47 -7.30
C ASP A 226 -9.84 -49.58 -8.34
N GLN A 227 -9.77 -48.60 -9.25
CA GLN A 227 -8.79 -48.41 -10.32
C GLN A 227 -8.90 -49.47 -11.42
N ASP A 228 -10.10 -49.99 -11.68
CA ASP A 228 -10.37 -50.93 -12.78
C ASP A 228 -10.69 -50.23 -14.12
N SER A 229 -10.68 -48.89 -14.16
CA SER A 229 -11.04 -48.04 -15.29
C SER A 229 -12.54 -47.96 -15.62
N ILE A 230 -13.41 -48.54 -14.81
CA ILE A 230 -14.87 -48.41 -14.92
C ILE A 230 -15.34 -47.55 -13.75
N PRO A 231 -16.01 -46.41 -13.99
CA PRO A 231 -16.46 -45.57 -12.91
C PRO A 231 -17.63 -46.19 -12.15
N GLU A 232 -17.58 -46.11 -10.82
CA GLU A 232 -18.70 -46.47 -9.96
C GLU A 232 -19.49 -45.24 -9.50
N ILE A 233 -20.73 -45.47 -9.08
CA ILE A 233 -21.67 -44.42 -8.70
C ILE A 233 -21.94 -44.53 -7.20
N TYR A 234 -21.49 -43.53 -6.46
CA TYR A 234 -21.68 -43.44 -5.02
C TYR A 234 -22.71 -42.37 -4.69
N CYS A 235 -23.73 -42.68 -3.91
CA CYS A 235 -24.80 -41.72 -3.58
C CYS A 235 -25.04 -41.65 -2.07
N GLY A 236 -25.25 -40.44 -1.57
CA GLY A 236 -25.73 -40.21 -0.21
C GLY A 236 -27.25 -40.09 -0.16
N SER A 237 -27.81 -39.90 1.03
CA SER A 237 -29.22 -39.57 1.20
C SER A 237 -29.51 -38.76 2.46
N TRP A 238 -30.73 -38.24 2.55
CA TRP A 238 -31.27 -37.43 3.63
C TRP A 238 -32.43 -38.16 4.33
N ALA A 239 -32.42 -38.13 5.66
CA ALA A 239 -33.49 -38.64 6.50
C ALA A 239 -34.60 -37.58 6.67
N THR A 240 -35.48 -37.48 5.68
CA THR A 240 -36.56 -36.47 5.68
C THR A 240 -37.81 -36.87 6.48
N ALA A 241 -37.95 -38.15 6.82
CA ALA A 241 -39.10 -38.74 7.51
C ALA A 241 -40.46 -38.39 6.85
N ASN A 242 -40.47 -38.27 5.51
CA ASN A 242 -41.66 -37.99 4.73
C ASN A 242 -42.55 -39.24 4.52
N ILE A 243 -41.95 -40.42 4.62
CA ILE A 243 -42.62 -41.71 4.44
C ILE A 243 -42.82 -42.37 5.83
N PRO A 244 -44.06 -42.73 6.21
CA PRO A 244 -44.29 -43.44 7.47
C PRO A 244 -43.57 -44.79 7.52
N LYS A 245 -43.00 -45.17 8.67
CA LYS A 245 -42.35 -46.49 8.88
C LYS A 245 -43.20 -47.72 8.55
N SER A 246 -44.52 -47.58 8.48
CA SER A 246 -45.44 -48.66 8.10
C SER A 246 -45.46 -48.94 6.60
N PHE A 247 -44.80 -48.12 5.79
CA PHE A 247 -44.72 -48.30 4.35
C PHE A 247 -43.54 -49.25 4.02
N ASP A 248 -43.83 -50.35 3.32
CA ASP A 248 -42.86 -51.39 3.01
C ASP A 248 -42.01 -51.02 1.79
N ILE A 249 -40.99 -50.17 2.02
CA ILE A 249 -39.96 -49.80 1.03
C ILE A 249 -38.57 -49.98 1.67
N PRO A 250 -37.60 -50.61 0.96
CA PRO A 250 -36.21 -50.70 1.39
C PRO A 250 -35.56 -49.32 1.62
N TYR A 251 -34.67 -49.22 2.61
CA TYR A 251 -33.90 -48.01 2.91
C TYR A 251 -34.80 -46.78 3.14
N ASN A 252 -35.59 -46.80 4.22
CA ASN A 252 -36.56 -45.74 4.52
C ASN A 252 -35.92 -44.37 4.81
N ASP A 253 -36.70 -43.29 4.73
CA ASP A 253 -36.24 -41.91 4.98
C ASP A 253 -36.23 -41.48 6.46
N HIS A 254 -36.28 -42.40 7.42
CA HIS A 254 -35.96 -42.10 8.83
C HIS A 254 -34.47 -42.24 9.14
N SER A 255 -33.70 -42.80 8.21
CA SER A 255 -32.24 -42.85 8.23
C SER A 255 -31.69 -42.22 6.96
N SER A 256 -30.44 -41.75 7.04
CA SER A 256 -29.64 -41.47 5.85
C SER A 256 -28.80 -42.71 5.51
N TRP A 257 -28.37 -42.79 4.26
CA TRP A 257 -27.80 -43.99 3.68
C TRP A 257 -26.66 -43.63 2.75
N PHE A 258 -25.63 -44.48 2.73
CA PHE A 258 -24.56 -44.44 1.75
C PHE A 258 -24.69 -45.64 0.82
N PHE A 259 -24.85 -45.36 -0.48
CA PHE A 259 -24.99 -46.33 -1.56
C PHE A 259 -23.72 -46.32 -2.42
N GLY A 260 -23.36 -47.49 -2.94
CA GLY A 260 -22.42 -47.65 -4.04
C GLY A 260 -23.03 -48.58 -5.07
N MET A 261 -22.98 -48.19 -6.34
CA MET A 261 -23.57 -48.87 -7.47
C MET A 261 -22.55 -49.00 -8.60
N ASP A 262 -22.66 -50.05 -9.40
CA ASP A 262 -21.91 -50.18 -10.64
C ASP A 262 -22.52 -49.32 -11.76
N ASN A 263 -21.92 -49.38 -12.95
CA ASN A 263 -22.38 -48.68 -14.15
C ASN A 263 -23.77 -49.14 -14.66
N LYS A 264 -24.32 -50.24 -14.13
CA LYS A 264 -25.67 -50.74 -14.42
C LYS A 264 -26.67 -50.41 -13.32
N LEU A 265 -26.26 -49.61 -12.33
CA LEU A 265 -27.05 -49.25 -11.15
C LEU A 265 -27.38 -50.44 -10.22
N GLU A 266 -26.57 -51.50 -10.27
CA GLU A 266 -26.62 -52.62 -9.32
C GLU A 266 -25.79 -52.30 -8.07
N LEU A 267 -26.28 -52.68 -6.88
CA LEU A 267 -25.60 -52.37 -5.62
C LEU A 267 -24.29 -53.15 -5.46
N LEU A 268 -23.18 -52.44 -5.26
CA LEU A 268 -21.84 -53.02 -5.03
C LEU A 268 -21.70 -53.63 -3.62
N PHE A 269 -22.41 -53.07 -2.65
CA PHE A 269 -22.42 -53.51 -1.27
C PHE A 269 -23.76 -53.20 -0.60
N THR A 270 -24.02 -53.81 0.55
CA THR A 270 -25.19 -53.50 1.37
C THR A 270 -25.13 -52.03 1.81
N PRO A 271 -26.10 -51.17 1.41
CA PRO A 271 -26.08 -49.76 1.76
C PRO A 271 -25.94 -49.52 3.27
N GLN A 272 -25.11 -48.55 3.65
CA GLN A 272 -24.76 -48.31 5.04
C GLN A 272 -25.76 -47.36 5.70
N ASP A 273 -26.39 -47.83 6.78
CA ASP A 273 -27.36 -47.08 7.58
C ASP A 273 -26.66 -46.05 8.48
N ASN A 274 -27.15 -44.82 8.45
CA ASN A 274 -26.78 -43.73 9.33
C ASN A 274 -28.04 -43.21 10.03
N PRO A 275 -28.35 -43.71 11.25
CA PRO A 275 -29.66 -43.51 11.87
C PRO A 275 -29.87 -42.08 12.38
N GLY A 276 -31.11 -41.60 12.33
CA GLY A 276 -31.50 -40.32 12.91
C GLY A 276 -32.27 -39.46 11.92
N ILE A 277 -33.39 -38.88 12.38
CA ILE A 277 -34.19 -37.98 11.57
C ILE A 277 -33.38 -36.70 11.35
N THR A 278 -33.50 -36.10 10.17
CA THR A 278 -32.69 -34.95 9.70
C THR A 278 -31.21 -35.26 9.50
N SER A 279 -30.79 -36.52 9.59
CA SER A 279 -29.45 -36.90 9.18
C SER A 279 -29.27 -36.82 7.67
N CYS A 280 -28.03 -36.59 7.24
CA CYS A 280 -27.65 -36.45 5.85
C CYS A 280 -26.29 -37.09 5.64
N VAL A 281 -26.13 -37.86 4.57
CA VAL A 281 -24.84 -38.30 4.04
C VAL A 281 -24.49 -37.41 2.85
N SER A 282 -23.38 -36.68 2.95
CA SER A 282 -22.80 -35.95 1.82
C SER A 282 -21.47 -36.57 1.41
N LEU A 283 -21.21 -36.56 0.10
CA LEU A 283 -20.08 -37.24 -0.51
C LEU A 283 -19.10 -36.25 -1.13
N SER A 284 -17.81 -36.58 -1.05
CA SER A 284 -16.79 -35.91 -1.84
C SER A 284 -15.65 -36.86 -2.19
N LYS A 285 -15.01 -36.60 -3.33
CA LYS A 285 -13.77 -37.28 -3.73
C LYS A 285 -12.59 -36.61 -3.07
N PHE A 286 -11.78 -37.37 -2.35
CA PHE A 286 -10.53 -36.89 -1.77
C PHE A 286 -9.36 -37.70 -2.31
N LYS A 287 -8.29 -37.01 -2.71
CA LYS A 287 -7.03 -37.64 -3.14
C LYS A 287 -6.08 -37.70 -1.95
N SER A 288 -5.58 -38.89 -1.63
CA SER A 288 -4.52 -39.05 -0.63
C SER A 288 -3.23 -38.34 -1.07
N ASP A 289 -2.30 -38.12 -0.14
CA ASP A 289 -0.94 -37.63 -0.48
C ASP A 289 -0.19 -38.59 -1.43
N GLU A 290 -0.60 -39.87 -1.46
CA GLU A 290 -0.09 -40.91 -2.37
C GLU A 290 -0.90 -41.01 -3.67
N GLY A 291 -1.90 -40.16 -3.87
CA GLY A 291 -2.74 -40.10 -5.07
C GLY A 291 -3.89 -41.11 -5.12
N LYS A 292 -4.08 -41.94 -4.09
CA LYS A 292 -5.20 -42.90 -4.04
C LYS A 292 -6.51 -42.16 -3.74
N PRO A 293 -7.55 -42.30 -4.58
CA PRO A 293 -8.85 -41.69 -4.31
C PRO A 293 -9.60 -42.51 -3.26
N PHE A 294 -10.40 -41.82 -2.44
CA PHE A 294 -11.41 -42.45 -1.59
C PHE A 294 -12.62 -41.52 -1.44
N VAL A 295 -13.74 -42.12 -1.03
CA VAL A 295 -14.97 -41.37 -0.75
C VAL A 295 -14.92 -40.88 0.68
N VAL A 296 -15.19 -39.58 0.84
CA VAL A 296 -15.45 -39.00 2.14
C VAL A 296 -16.96 -38.92 2.33
N THR A 297 -17.48 -39.61 3.34
CA THR A 297 -18.86 -39.42 3.77
C THR A 297 -18.86 -38.50 4.98
N SER A 298 -19.69 -37.45 4.97
CA SER A 298 -20.03 -36.74 6.21
C SER A 298 -21.46 -37.03 6.60
N TRP A 299 -21.64 -37.39 7.87
CA TRP A 299 -22.91 -37.68 8.50
C TRP A 299 -23.16 -36.69 9.63
N MET A 300 -24.31 -36.03 9.61
CA MET A 300 -24.73 -35.08 10.65
C MET A 300 -25.95 -35.63 11.38
N ILE A 301 -25.98 -35.54 12.72
CA ILE A 301 -27.15 -35.84 13.54
C ILE A 301 -27.53 -34.56 14.30
N PRO A 302 -28.42 -33.72 13.73
CA PRO A 302 -28.78 -32.45 14.35
C PRO A 302 -29.35 -32.57 15.76
N GLU A 303 -30.05 -33.67 16.08
CA GLU A 303 -30.63 -33.94 17.40
C GLU A 303 -29.56 -34.18 18.48
N GLU A 304 -28.41 -34.73 18.10
CA GLU A 304 -27.30 -35.04 19.01
C GLU A 304 -26.16 -34.01 18.92
N TYR A 305 -26.25 -33.02 18.02
CA TYR A 305 -25.17 -32.06 17.73
C TYR A 305 -23.84 -32.74 17.39
N LYS A 306 -23.91 -33.87 16.66
CA LYS A 306 -22.75 -34.66 16.23
C LYS A 306 -22.58 -34.62 14.73
N ALA A 307 -21.33 -34.65 14.30
CA ALA A 307 -20.99 -34.91 12.91
C ALA A 307 -19.84 -35.92 12.82
N LYS A 308 -19.97 -36.91 11.95
CA LYS A 308 -18.93 -37.90 11.66
C LYS A 308 -18.41 -37.65 10.25
N ILE A 309 -17.10 -37.60 10.08
CA ILE A 309 -16.45 -37.67 8.77
C ILE A 309 -15.77 -39.03 8.69
N THR A 310 -16.03 -39.76 7.62
CA THR A 310 -15.51 -41.11 7.38
C THR A 310 -14.87 -41.19 6.01
N PHE A 311 -13.74 -41.89 5.93
CA PHE A 311 -13.14 -42.29 4.67
C PHE A 311 -13.48 -43.75 4.37
N CYS A 312 -14.03 -43.98 3.18
CA CYS A 312 -14.53 -45.26 2.71
C CYS A 312 -13.75 -45.74 1.49
N GLU A 313 -13.48 -47.03 1.44
CA GLU A 313 -12.98 -47.72 0.23
C GLU A 313 -14.10 -47.93 -0.79
N ALA A 314 -13.76 -48.40 -2.00
CA ALA A 314 -14.71 -48.64 -3.10
C ALA A 314 -15.85 -49.60 -2.74
N ASN A 315 -15.56 -50.61 -1.92
CA ASN A 315 -16.53 -51.59 -1.39
C ASN A 315 -17.39 -51.04 -0.23
N GLY A 316 -17.31 -49.72 0.03
CA GLY A 316 -17.99 -49.02 1.11
C GLY A 316 -17.31 -49.15 2.47
N LYS A 317 -16.32 -50.03 2.65
CA LYS A 317 -15.72 -50.28 3.97
C LYS A 317 -15.08 -49.01 4.55
N GLU A 318 -15.53 -48.64 5.75
CA GLU A 318 -14.90 -47.59 6.53
C GLU A 318 -13.49 -48.02 6.96
N PHE A 319 -12.46 -47.23 6.62
CA PHE A 319 -11.08 -47.50 7.09
C PHE A 319 -10.59 -46.45 8.10
N LYS A 320 -11.19 -45.25 8.12
CA LYS A 320 -10.86 -44.18 9.07
C LYS A 320 -12.08 -43.30 9.29
N SER A 321 -12.30 -42.86 10.52
CA SER A 321 -13.38 -41.91 10.83
C SER A 321 -13.03 -41.01 12.00
N LYS A 322 -13.70 -39.87 12.07
CA LYS A 322 -13.65 -38.95 13.20
C LYS A 322 -15.02 -38.36 13.48
N THR A 323 -15.43 -38.44 14.74
CA THR A 323 -16.64 -37.78 15.22
C THR A 323 -16.27 -36.46 15.87
N PHE A 324 -17.00 -35.42 15.49
CA PHE A 324 -16.98 -34.09 16.06
C PHE A 324 -18.27 -33.91 16.86
N GLU A 325 -18.13 -33.51 18.11
CA GLU A 325 -19.24 -33.18 19.00
C GLU A 325 -19.27 -31.67 19.21
N PHE A 326 -20.46 -31.09 19.15
CA PHE A 326 -20.67 -29.66 19.30
C PHE A 326 -21.63 -29.39 20.45
N THR A 327 -21.42 -28.27 21.12
CA THR A 327 -22.47 -27.67 21.97
C THR A 327 -23.63 -27.16 21.09
N PRO A 328 -24.84 -27.00 21.64
CA PRO A 328 -25.97 -26.42 20.90
C PRO A 328 -25.68 -25.04 20.31
N GLU A 329 -24.88 -24.23 21.01
CA GLU A 329 -24.45 -22.90 20.55
C GLU A 329 -23.46 -23.00 19.39
N GLU A 330 -22.46 -23.88 19.48
CA GLU A 330 -21.50 -24.14 18.40
C GLU A 330 -22.21 -24.68 17.17
N TRP A 331 -23.15 -25.62 17.31
CA TRP A 331 -23.90 -26.18 16.19
C TRP A 331 -24.70 -25.13 15.40
N LYS A 332 -25.24 -24.12 16.09
CA LYS A 332 -25.97 -23.02 15.45
C LYS A 332 -25.05 -22.05 14.72
N GLN A 333 -23.82 -21.86 15.22
CA GLN A 333 -22.87 -20.88 14.68
C GLN A 333 -21.96 -21.46 13.60
N ASN A 334 -21.75 -22.77 13.66
CA ASN A 334 -20.83 -23.47 12.79
C ASN A 334 -21.61 -24.14 11.65
N ARG A 335 -20.99 -24.15 10.48
CA ARG A 335 -21.47 -24.95 9.35
C ARG A 335 -20.47 -26.05 9.12
N LEU A 336 -20.96 -27.26 8.93
CA LEU A 336 -20.14 -28.40 8.59
C LEU A 336 -20.28 -28.71 7.11
N TYR A 337 -19.16 -28.65 6.40
CA TYR A 337 -19.04 -28.97 4.99
C TYR A 337 -18.12 -30.18 4.82
N ASN A 338 -18.25 -30.85 3.68
CA ASN A 338 -17.36 -31.91 3.23
C ASN A 338 -16.91 -31.56 1.81
N ILE A 339 -16.26 -30.40 1.66
CA ILE A 339 -15.87 -29.86 0.35
C ILE A 339 -14.36 -30.01 0.17
N PRO A 340 -13.89 -30.73 -0.87
CA PRO A 340 -12.48 -30.77 -1.22
C PRO A 340 -11.97 -29.35 -1.52
N TYR A 341 -10.80 -29.03 -1.01
CA TYR A 341 -10.22 -27.70 -1.17
C TYR A 341 -8.71 -27.82 -1.29
N GLU A 342 -8.11 -27.18 -2.29
CA GLU A 342 -6.66 -27.10 -2.42
C GLU A 342 -6.11 -25.80 -1.82
N LEU A 343 -5.20 -25.90 -0.85
CA LEU A 343 -4.53 -24.75 -0.23
C LEU A 343 -3.02 -24.88 -0.38
N ASN A 344 -2.39 -23.91 -1.03
CA ASN A 344 -0.95 -23.89 -1.31
C ASN A 344 -0.42 -25.24 -1.88
N GLY A 345 -1.16 -25.85 -2.81
CA GLY A 345 -0.75 -27.12 -3.46
C GLY A 345 -0.99 -28.39 -2.64
N LYS A 346 -1.75 -28.30 -1.53
CA LYS A 346 -2.12 -29.45 -0.70
C LYS A 346 -3.62 -29.62 -0.65
N HIS A 347 -4.07 -30.87 -0.65
CA HIS A 347 -5.48 -31.20 -0.55
C HIS A 347 -5.95 -31.22 0.91
N TYR A 348 -7.02 -30.49 1.15
CA TYR A 348 -7.71 -30.42 2.42
C TYR A 348 -9.19 -30.64 2.21
N LEU A 349 -9.86 -30.99 3.29
CA LEU A 349 -11.30 -30.97 3.37
C LEU A 349 -11.73 -29.75 4.15
N PHE A 350 -12.51 -28.88 3.52
CA PHE A 350 -13.13 -27.75 4.21
C PHE A 350 -14.26 -28.27 5.09
N ILE A 351 -14.03 -28.24 6.40
CA ILE A 351 -14.99 -28.62 7.43
C ILE A 351 -15.96 -27.46 7.68
N GLY A 352 -15.54 -26.21 7.50
CA GLY A 352 -16.44 -25.05 7.58
C GLY A 352 -15.96 -23.94 8.50
N LEU A 353 -16.87 -23.12 9.00
CA LEU A 353 -16.55 -21.99 9.88
C LEU A 353 -16.78 -22.40 11.33
N ILE A 354 -15.73 -22.43 12.15
CA ILE A 354 -15.79 -22.76 13.59
C ILE A 354 -15.13 -21.65 14.40
N ASP A 355 -15.87 -21.05 15.33
CA ASP A 355 -15.42 -19.92 16.16
C ASP A 355 -14.90 -18.73 15.33
N GLY A 356 -15.49 -18.49 14.16
CA GLY A 356 -15.03 -17.46 13.22
C GLY A 356 -13.71 -17.78 12.51
N ASN A 357 -13.29 -19.04 12.45
CA ASN A 357 -12.15 -19.49 11.67
C ASN A 357 -12.60 -20.49 10.61
N PHE A 358 -12.04 -20.39 9.41
CA PHE A 358 -12.17 -21.47 8.45
C PHE A 358 -11.35 -22.66 8.95
N VAL A 359 -12.00 -23.82 9.05
CA VAL A 359 -11.39 -25.05 9.53
C VAL A 359 -11.31 -26.03 8.39
N PHE A 360 -10.09 -26.52 8.20
CA PHE A 360 -9.74 -27.52 7.22
C PHE A 360 -9.20 -28.74 7.94
N THR A 361 -9.30 -29.89 7.31
CA THR A 361 -8.64 -31.10 7.76
C THR A 361 -7.89 -31.79 6.65
N ASP A 362 -6.76 -32.40 6.98
CA ASP A 362 -6.07 -33.32 6.08
C ASP A 362 -6.60 -34.75 6.22
N GLN A 363 -5.99 -35.68 5.47
CA GLN A 363 -6.25 -37.13 5.52
C GLN A 363 -5.96 -37.78 6.88
N ASP A 364 -5.25 -37.10 7.78
CA ASP A 364 -4.97 -37.54 9.15
C ASP A 364 -5.89 -36.92 10.19
N PHE A 365 -6.94 -36.25 9.73
CA PHE A 365 -7.86 -35.51 10.58
C PHE A 365 -7.19 -34.41 11.43
N LYS A 366 -6.01 -33.93 11.00
CA LYS A 366 -5.31 -32.83 11.63
C LYS A 366 -5.94 -31.52 11.17
N LEU A 367 -6.38 -30.73 12.16
CA LEU A 367 -7.09 -29.49 11.89
C LEU A 367 -6.11 -28.35 11.56
N LEU A 368 -6.38 -27.67 10.46
CA LEU A 368 -5.79 -26.38 10.10
C LEU A 368 -6.88 -25.33 10.29
N LYS A 369 -6.61 -24.32 11.13
CA LYS A 369 -7.51 -23.18 11.35
C LYS A 369 -6.92 -21.93 10.69
N ILE A 370 -7.66 -21.33 9.77
CA ILE A 370 -7.33 -20.05 9.15
C ILE A 370 -8.26 -18.99 9.74
N LYS A 371 -7.67 -18.02 10.43
CA LYS A 371 -8.42 -16.90 10.99
C LYS A 371 -9.03 -16.08 9.86
N THR A 372 -10.34 -15.86 9.94
CA THR A 372 -11.06 -15.04 8.97
C THR A 372 -11.68 -13.83 9.65
N SER A 373 -11.81 -12.73 8.92
CA SER A 373 -12.60 -11.56 9.33
C SER A 373 -14.09 -11.75 9.03
N LEU A 374 -14.46 -12.82 8.32
CA LEU A 374 -15.81 -13.10 7.89
C LEU A 374 -16.60 -13.79 9.01
N SER A 375 -17.88 -13.43 9.14
CA SER A 375 -18.80 -14.07 10.06
C SER A 375 -20.05 -14.53 9.31
N LYS A 376 -20.49 -15.77 9.56
CA LYS A 376 -21.73 -16.36 8.99
C LYS A 376 -21.79 -16.33 7.46
N VAL A 377 -20.85 -17.02 6.84
CA VAL A 377 -20.78 -17.21 5.39
C VAL A 377 -20.88 -18.69 5.03
N ASN A 378 -21.45 -18.98 3.87
CA ASN A 378 -21.53 -20.32 3.31
C ASN A 378 -20.71 -20.36 2.02
N LEU A 379 -19.81 -21.35 1.89
CA LEU A 379 -19.15 -21.61 0.61
C LEU A 379 -20.24 -22.05 -0.37
N TYR A 380 -20.30 -21.33 -1.49
CA TYR A 380 -21.38 -21.46 -2.46
C TYR A 380 -20.87 -22.00 -3.80
N LEU A 381 -19.69 -21.56 -4.25
CA LEU A 381 -19.09 -21.98 -5.52
C LEU A 381 -17.56 -21.94 -5.43
N GLN A 382 -16.90 -22.84 -6.17
CA GLN A 382 -15.46 -22.80 -6.45
C GLN A 382 -15.26 -22.83 -7.95
N CYS A 383 -14.49 -21.88 -8.48
CA CYS A 383 -14.24 -21.79 -9.92
C CYS A 383 -13.11 -20.80 -10.23
N ASP A 384 -12.42 -21.03 -11.35
CA ASP A 384 -11.46 -20.09 -11.92
C ASP A 384 -12.18 -18.88 -12.57
N LEU A 385 -12.25 -17.78 -11.83
CA LEU A 385 -12.86 -16.53 -12.28
C LEU A 385 -11.88 -15.63 -13.04
N ASN A 386 -10.58 -15.72 -12.75
CA ASN A 386 -9.57 -14.84 -13.32
C ASN A 386 -8.79 -15.49 -14.49
N ASN A 387 -9.11 -16.74 -14.83
CA ASN A 387 -8.44 -17.58 -15.84
C ASN A 387 -6.94 -17.83 -15.53
N ASP A 388 -6.59 -18.05 -14.25
CA ASP A 388 -5.22 -18.39 -13.80
C ASP A 388 -4.99 -19.89 -13.55
N GLY A 389 -6.02 -20.71 -13.77
CA GLY A 389 -6.01 -22.17 -13.57
C GLY A 389 -6.22 -22.61 -12.13
N ARG A 390 -6.55 -21.69 -11.20
CA ARG A 390 -6.84 -22.01 -9.80
C ARG A 390 -8.22 -21.49 -9.41
N ASP A 391 -8.99 -22.33 -8.74
CA ASP A 391 -10.34 -21.96 -8.34
C ASP A 391 -10.37 -20.93 -7.20
N GLU A 392 -11.00 -19.78 -7.45
CA GLU A 392 -11.45 -18.89 -6.39
C GLU A 392 -12.62 -19.48 -5.61
N ALA A 393 -12.66 -19.16 -4.32
CA ALA A 393 -13.78 -19.56 -3.46
C ALA A 393 -14.78 -18.41 -3.31
N LEU A 394 -16.03 -18.67 -3.67
CA LEU A 394 -17.13 -17.72 -3.55
C LEU A 394 -18.01 -18.09 -2.36
N PHE A 395 -18.17 -17.14 -1.45
CA PHE A 395 -18.97 -17.28 -0.26
C PHE A 395 -20.21 -16.39 -0.32
N SER A 396 -21.37 -16.93 0.02
CA SER A 396 -22.58 -16.13 0.24
C SER A 396 -22.74 -15.82 1.72
N THR A 397 -23.13 -14.59 2.03
CA THR A 397 -23.62 -14.24 3.38
C THR A 397 -24.96 -14.94 3.66
N GLU A 398 -25.27 -15.28 4.93
CA GLU A 398 -26.54 -15.96 5.29
C GLU A 398 -27.79 -15.18 4.83
N GLU A 399 -27.72 -13.85 4.79
CA GLU A 399 -28.78 -12.99 4.31
C GLU A 399 -28.75 -12.78 2.78
N GLY A 400 -27.78 -13.36 2.07
CA GLY A 400 -27.63 -13.25 0.62
C GLY A 400 -27.50 -11.81 0.12
N LYS A 401 -26.96 -10.91 0.96
CA LYS A 401 -26.79 -9.46 0.71
C LYS A 401 -25.47 -9.13 0.01
N GLU A 402 -24.51 -10.03 0.13
CA GLU A 402 -23.19 -9.92 -0.48
C GLU A 402 -22.69 -11.31 -0.85
N ILE A 403 -21.98 -11.36 -1.98
CA ILE A 403 -21.09 -12.46 -2.36
C ILE A 403 -19.67 -11.99 -2.09
N ILE A 404 -18.87 -12.88 -1.50
CA ILE A 404 -17.48 -12.62 -1.15
C ILE A 404 -16.62 -13.56 -1.97
N ILE A 405 -15.76 -13.00 -2.80
CA ILE A 405 -14.82 -13.74 -3.63
C ILE A 405 -13.47 -13.75 -2.92
N SER A 406 -12.91 -14.93 -2.72
CA SER A 406 -11.58 -15.09 -2.15
C SER A 406 -10.57 -15.52 -3.19
N ASP A 407 -9.32 -15.08 -3.04
CA ASP A 407 -8.21 -15.75 -3.72
C ASP A 407 -8.10 -17.21 -3.24
N PRO A 408 -7.51 -18.13 -4.04
CA PRO A 408 -7.56 -19.56 -3.72
C PRO A 408 -6.86 -19.92 -2.40
N ASP A 409 -5.90 -19.09 -1.95
CA ASP A 409 -5.18 -19.28 -0.68
C ASP A 409 -5.87 -18.62 0.55
N LEU A 410 -7.08 -18.06 0.40
CA LEU A 410 -7.87 -17.44 1.48
C LEU A 410 -7.18 -16.29 2.21
N LYS A 411 -6.44 -15.46 1.48
CA LYS A 411 -5.69 -14.31 2.02
C LYS A 411 -6.35 -12.97 1.71
N HIS A 412 -7.09 -12.88 0.62
CA HIS A 412 -7.70 -11.65 0.11
C HIS A 412 -9.17 -11.92 -0.19
N PHE A 413 -10.05 -11.08 0.38
CA PHE A 413 -11.49 -11.17 0.20
C PHE A 413 -11.99 -9.92 -0.50
N VAL A 414 -12.78 -10.10 -1.54
CA VAL A 414 -13.40 -9.02 -2.31
C VAL A 414 -14.92 -9.14 -2.14
N HIS A 415 -15.55 -8.07 -1.68
CA HIS A 415 -16.98 -8.02 -1.44
C HIS A 415 -17.71 -7.52 -2.68
N VAL A 416 -18.63 -8.32 -3.20
CA VAL A 416 -19.53 -7.99 -4.29
C VAL A 416 -20.93 -7.78 -3.70
N PRO A 417 -21.43 -6.54 -3.66
CA PRO A 417 -22.76 -6.27 -3.12
C PRO A 417 -23.81 -6.91 -4.02
N THR A 418 -24.71 -7.70 -3.43
CA THR A 418 -25.92 -8.12 -4.10
C THR A 418 -27.01 -7.12 -3.71
N TYR A 419 -27.21 -6.09 -4.54
CA TYR A 419 -28.22 -5.03 -4.34
C TYR A 419 -29.68 -5.53 -4.37
N LEU A 420 -29.93 -6.82 -4.11
CA LEU A 420 -30.95 -7.59 -4.83
C LEU A 420 -31.92 -8.39 -3.96
N ARG A 421 -31.85 -8.29 -2.63
CA ARG A 421 -32.83 -8.96 -1.77
C ARG A 421 -33.96 -8.03 -1.34
N THR A 422 -35.00 -7.93 -2.17
CA THR A 422 -36.35 -7.59 -1.72
C THR A 422 -37.06 -8.88 -1.29
N GLU A 423 -37.29 -9.03 0.02
CA GLU A 423 -38.31 -9.82 0.77
C GLU A 423 -38.69 -11.27 0.38
N THR A 424 -38.31 -11.82 -0.77
CA THR A 424 -38.69 -13.18 -1.18
C THR A 424 -37.50 -14.12 -1.09
N ARG A 425 -37.73 -15.32 -0.54
CA ARG A 425 -36.77 -16.45 -0.50
C ARG A 425 -36.49 -17.04 -1.90
N ALA A 426 -36.45 -16.21 -2.95
CA ALA A 426 -35.97 -16.66 -4.25
C ALA A 426 -34.47 -16.93 -4.13
N SER A 427 -34.05 -18.13 -4.55
CA SER A 427 -32.64 -18.48 -4.69
C SER A 427 -31.98 -17.48 -5.64
N LEU A 428 -30.90 -16.83 -5.21
CA LEU A 428 -30.03 -16.10 -6.11
C LEU A 428 -29.42 -17.14 -7.05
N GLU A 429 -29.85 -17.17 -8.31
CA GLU A 429 -29.15 -17.96 -9.33
C GLU A 429 -27.88 -17.20 -9.71
N SER A 430 -26.75 -17.87 -9.64
CA SER A 430 -25.47 -17.30 -10.06
C SER A 430 -24.60 -18.37 -10.67
N GLY A 431 -23.65 -17.93 -11.49
CA GLY A 431 -22.72 -18.81 -12.18
C GLY A 431 -21.75 -17.96 -12.98
N ILE A 432 -21.13 -18.61 -13.96
CA ILE A 432 -20.08 -18.01 -14.77
C ILE A 432 -20.58 -17.92 -16.22
N ARG A 433 -20.21 -16.83 -16.89
CA ARG A 433 -20.28 -16.68 -18.33
C ARG A 433 -18.86 -16.60 -18.87
N HIS A 434 -18.47 -17.58 -19.67
CA HIS A 434 -17.21 -17.60 -20.40
C HIS A 434 -17.31 -16.72 -21.64
N GLN A 435 -16.23 -16.01 -21.96
CA GLN A 435 -16.14 -15.17 -23.14
C GLN A 435 -14.77 -15.35 -23.81
N ALA A 436 -14.78 -15.59 -25.12
CA ALA A 436 -13.58 -15.73 -25.92
C ALA A 436 -12.71 -14.47 -25.80
N HIS A 437 -11.44 -14.66 -25.45
CA HIS A 437 -10.44 -13.60 -25.29
C HIS A 437 -10.73 -12.54 -24.19
N HIS A 438 -11.79 -12.72 -23.41
CA HIS A 438 -12.15 -11.86 -22.27
C HIS A 438 -12.07 -12.66 -20.96
N GLN A 439 -12.14 -11.97 -19.82
CA GLN A 439 -12.17 -12.61 -18.52
C GLN A 439 -13.54 -13.24 -18.27
N ASN A 440 -13.57 -14.33 -17.51
CA ASN A 440 -14.81 -14.94 -17.06
C ASN A 440 -15.63 -13.93 -16.25
N GLU A 441 -16.93 -13.94 -16.48
CA GLU A 441 -17.84 -13.02 -15.81
C GLU A 441 -18.70 -13.78 -14.80
N LEU A 442 -18.69 -13.33 -13.56
CA LEU A 442 -19.64 -13.76 -12.56
C LEU A 442 -20.99 -13.08 -12.84
N PHE A 443 -22.01 -13.87 -13.16
CA PHE A 443 -23.38 -13.36 -13.31
C PHE A 443 -24.20 -13.63 -12.05
N LEU A 444 -24.99 -12.63 -11.65
CA LEU A 444 -25.95 -12.72 -10.56
C LEU A 444 -27.35 -12.43 -11.10
N HIS A 445 -28.26 -13.38 -10.96
CA HIS A 445 -29.63 -13.24 -11.41
C HIS A 445 -30.55 -12.79 -10.28
N ALA A 446 -31.25 -11.68 -10.49
CA ALA A 446 -32.23 -11.18 -9.55
C ALA A 446 -33.47 -10.62 -10.26
N TYR A 447 -34.61 -11.22 -9.95
CA TYR A 447 -35.91 -10.89 -10.54
C TYR A 447 -35.90 -10.97 -12.07
N GLU A 448 -35.77 -9.84 -12.73
CA GLU A 448 -35.79 -9.73 -14.19
C GLU A 448 -34.43 -9.29 -14.75
N THR A 449 -33.41 -9.12 -13.89
CA THR A 449 -32.13 -8.52 -14.26
C THR A 449 -30.96 -9.43 -13.92
N LEU A 450 -30.06 -9.59 -14.88
CA LEU A 450 -28.75 -10.19 -14.70
C LEU A 450 -27.73 -9.10 -14.45
N TYR A 451 -26.84 -9.30 -13.48
CA TYR A 451 -25.74 -8.40 -13.14
C TYR A 451 -24.42 -9.12 -13.38
N PHE A 452 -23.51 -8.50 -14.12
CA PHE A 452 -22.23 -9.10 -14.48
C PHE A 452 -21.08 -8.40 -13.76
N TYR A 453 -20.16 -9.19 -13.23
CA TYR A 453 -18.96 -8.75 -12.54
C TYR A 453 -17.72 -9.45 -13.09
N SER A 454 -16.64 -8.71 -13.33
CA SER A 454 -15.31 -9.27 -13.64
C SER A 454 -14.48 -9.33 -12.36
N TYR A 455 -13.75 -10.41 -12.13
CA TYR A 455 -12.78 -10.52 -11.04
C TYR A 455 -11.36 -10.54 -11.59
N GLN A 456 -10.52 -9.59 -11.17
CA GLN A 456 -9.15 -9.48 -11.69
C GLN A 456 -8.14 -8.97 -10.68
N ALA A 457 -6.87 -9.24 -10.94
CA ALA A 457 -5.77 -8.63 -10.22
C ALA A 457 -5.84 -7.10 -10.34
N ASN A 458 -5.66 -6.39 -9.23
CA ASN A 458 -5.71 -4.94 -9.20
C ASN A 458 -4.31 -4.35 -9.48
N PRO A 459 -4.04 -3.74 -10.65
CA PRO A 459 -2.71 -3.22 -10.97
C PRO A 459 -2.28 -2.10 -10.02
N LEU A 460 -3.24 -1.32 -9.50
CA LEU A 460 -2.98 -0.22 -8.57
C LEU A 460 -2.42 -0.73 -7.24
N TYR A 461 -2.73 -1.96 -6.84
CA TYR A 461 -2.20 -2.57 -5.62
C TYR A 461 -0.67 -2.63 -5.63
N TYR A 462 -0.06 -2.89 -6.80
CA TYR A 462 1.39 -2.99 -6.92
C TYR A 462 2.09 -1.63 -7.05
N LEU A 463 1.38 -0.57 -7.44
CA LEU A 463 1.93 0.79 -7.53
C LEU A 463 2.36 1.38 -6.18
N LYS A 464 1.88 0.82 -5.06
CA LYS A 464 2.30 1.28 -3.72
C LYS A 464 3.79 1.04 -3.45
N TYR A 465 4.37 -0.05 -3.94
CA TYR A 465 5.78 -0.38 -3.72
C TYR A 465 6.75 0.64 -4.34
N PRO A 466 6.64 1.00 -5.65
CA PRO A 466 7.46 2.07 -6.21
C PRO A 466 7.15 3.43 -5.60
N LEU A 467 5.91 3.70 -5.18
CA LEU A 467 5.55 4.94 -4.46
C LEU A 467 6.27 5.04 -3.10
N TRP A 468 6.32 3.95 -2.32
CA TRP A 468 7.05 3.90 -1.05
C TRP A 468 8.56 4.14 -1.25
N LEU A 469 9.14 3.53 -2.29
CA LEU A 469 10.54 3.76 -2.66
C LEU A 469 10.78 5.22 -3.07
N LEU A 470 9.86 5.84 -3.80
CA LEU A 470 9.94 7.24 -4.21
C LEU A 470 9.88 8.18 -3.00
N ILE A 471 8.95 7.96 -2.07
CA ILE A 471 8.82 8.77 -0.85
C ILE A 471 10.09 8.66 0.00
N TYR A 472 10.59 7.43 0.20
CA TYR A 472 11.83 7.20 0.93
C TYR A 472 13.02 7.90 0.25
N GLY A 473 13.16 7.74 -1.07
CA GLY A 473 14.22 8.39 -1.85
C GLY A 473 14.16 9.92 -1.80
N LEU A 474 12.97 10.51 -1.86
CA LEU A 474 12.77 11.95 -1.77
C LEU A 474 13.12 12.50 -0.38
N LEU A 475 12.76 11.79 0.70
CA LEU A 475 13.15 12.13 2.07
C LEU A 475 14.69 12.08 2.25
N VAL A 476 15.33 11.03 1.75
CA VAL A 476 16.79 10.90 1.76
C VAL A 476 17.44 12.08 1.01
N LEU A 477 16.89 12.44 -0.16
CA LEU A 477 17.38 13.57 -0.95
C LEU A 477 17.24 14.89 -0.19
N ILE A 478 16.09 15.17 0.42
CA ILE A 478 15.87 16.40 1.21
C ILE A 478 16.87 16.49 2.35
N LEU A 479 17.04 15.42 3.13
CA LEU A 479 17.98 15.38 4.26
C LEU A 479 19.43 15.56 3.78
N TRP A 480 19.80 14.93 2.66
CA TRP A 480 21.13 15.09 2.07
C TRP A 480 21.39 16.51 1.58
N VAL A 481 20.42 17.14 0.90
CA VAL A 481 20.51 18.55 0.48
C VAL A 481 20.63 19.47 1.69
N ALA A 482 19.81 19.26 2.73
CA ALA A 482 19.85 20.06 3.95
C ALA A 482 21.23 19.99 4.64
N GLN A 483 21.79 18.79 4.80
CA GLN A 483 23.14 18.60 5.36
C GLN A 483 24.21 19.30 4.51
N ARG A 484 24.11 19.20 3.18
CA ARG A 484 25.08 19.83 2.26
C ARG A 484 25.00 21.35 2.30
N LEU A 485 23.80 21.92 2.39
CA LEU A 485 23.59 23.36 2.54
C LEU A 485 24.15 23.88 3.87
N GLN A 486 23.90 23.18 4.98
CA GLN A 486 24.47 23.51 6.28
C GLN A 486 26.00 23.49 6.25
N ALA A 487 26.60 22.44 5.66
CA ALA A 487 28.05 22.36 5.51
C ALA A 487 28.64 23.51 4.66
N MET A 488 27.94 23.93 3.60
CA MET A 488 28.35 25.08 2.79
C MET A 488 28.27 26.40 3.55
N GLN A 489 27.24 26.62 4.35
CA GLN A 489 27.10 27.83 5.18
C GLN A 489 28.23 27.93 6.21
N THR A 490 28.54 26.83 6.90
CA THR A 490 29.65 26.78 7.87
C THR A 490 30.99 27.09 7.21
N ARG A 491 31.27 26.51 6.03
CA ARG A 491 32.51 26.80 5.27
C ARG A 491 32.60 28.25 4.83
N ARG A 492 31.50 28.85 4.36
CA ARG A 492 31.46 30.26 3.96
C ARG A 492 31.76 31.20 5.13
N LYS A 493 31.23 30.89 6.31
CA LYS A 493 31.48 31.66 7.52
C LYS A 493 32.97 31.62 7.89
N GLN A 494 33.55 30.41 7.91
CA GLN A 494 34.98 30.21 8.20
C GLN A 494 35.89 30.96 7.22
N GLN A 495 35.61 30.89 5.92
CA GLN A 495 36.39 31.61 4.89
C GLN A 495 36.35 33.14 5.08
N LEU A 496 35.21 33.67 5.51
CA LEU A 496 35.06 35.10 5.74
C LEU A 496 35.88 35.55 6.96
N GLU A 497 35.84 34.78 8.05
CA GLU A 497 36.66 35.00 9.25
C GLU A 497 38.17 34.94 8.93
N GLU A 498 38.60 33.93 8.17
CA GLU A 498 39.99 33.81 7.70
C GLU A 498 40.44 35.02 6.87
N THR A 499 39.56 35.51 5.99
CA THR A 499 39.86 36.68 5.14
C THR A 499 40.07 37.93 5.98
N ILE A 500 39.22 38.21 6.98
CA ILE A 500 39.41 39.37 7.86
C ILE A 500 40.71 39.25 8.66
N ASN A 501 40.97 38.08 9.25
CA ASN A 501 42.20 37.84 10.00
C ASN A 501 43.44 38.08 9.13
N SER A 502 43.41 37.69 7.85
CA SER A 502 44.50 37.92 6.90
C SER A 502 44.73 39.41 6.61
N LEU A 503 43.66 40.21 6.49
CA LEU A 503 43.74 41.65 6.27
C LEU A 503 44.29 42.37 7.51
N GLN A 504 43.80 42.02 8.71
CA GLN A 504 44.32 42.57 9.96
C GLN A 504 45.81 42.29 10.14
N MET A 505 46.25 41.07 9.83
CA MET A 505 47.67 40.71 9.85
C MET A 505 48.47 41.55 8.84
N ARG A 506 47.91 41.88 7.66
CA ARG A 506 48.55 42.77 6.68
C ARG A 506 48.68 44.20 7.22
N VAL A 507 47.66 44.73 7.89
CA VAL A 507 47.70 46.05 8.54
C VAL A 507 48.80 46.12 9.60
N ILE A 508 48.81 45.15 10.53
CA ILE A 508 49.81 45.08 11.61
C ILE A 508 51.22 45.01 11.02
N LYS A 509 51.43 44.21 9.96
CA LYS A 509 52.73 44.12 9.28
C LYS A 509 53.15 45.43 8.62
N SER A 510 52.22 46.18 8.01
CA SER A 510 52.55 47.48 7.40
C SER A 510 52.82 48.59 8.41
N GLN A 511 52.31 48.48 9.64
CA GLN A 511 52.52 49.47 10.71
C GLN A 511 53.83 49.30 11.48
N MET A 512 54.51 48.16 11.35
CA MET A 512 55.91 48.01 11.77
C MET A 512 56.85 48.72 10.78
N ASP A 513 56.59 50.00 10.50
CA ASP A 513 57.44 50.85 9.67
C ASP A 513 58.84 50.91 10.33
N PRO A 514 59.89 50.37 9.69
CA PRO A 514 61.24 50.40 10.23
C PRO A 514 61.65 51.83 10.59
N HIS A 515 61.21 52.82 9.81
CA HIS A 515 61.52 54.22 10.05
C HIS A 515 60.88 54.77 11.34
N PHE A 516 59.66 54.36 11.69
CA PHE A 516 59.06 54.71 12.98
C PHE A 516 59.84 54.09 14.15
N MET A 517 60.15 52.79 14.05
CA MET A 517 60.91 52.10 15.09
C MET A 517 62.32 52.68 15.27
N PHE A 518 63.04 52.95 14.18
CA PHE A 518 64.36 53.59 14.23
C PHE A 518 64.31 54.98 14.86
N ASN A 519 63.30 55.80 14.57
CA ASN A 519 63.20 57.15 15.12
C ASN A 519 62.84 57.19 16.60
N VAL A 520 61.95 56.32 17.06
CA VAL A 520 61.65 56.19 18.50
C VAL A 520 62.89 55.72 19.27
N LEU A 521 63.64 54.77 18.72
CA LEU A 521 64.90 54.29 19.29
C LEU A 521 66.00 55.36 19.30
N ASN A 522 66.10 56.19 18.25
CA ASN A 522 67.07 57.29 18.19
C ASN A 522 66.73 58.42 19.19
N GLY A 523 65.45 58.77 19.33
CA GLY A 523 65.01 59.75 20.35
C GLY A 523 65.27 59.25 21.77
N LEU A 524 65.06 57.96 22.01
CA LEU A 524 65.41 57.32 23.26
C LEU A 524 66.91 57.35 23.55
N ALA A 525 67.74 57.00 22.55
CA ALA A 525 69.20 57.03 22.66
C ALA A 525 69.71 58.45 22.97
N HIS A 526 69.09 59.48 22.40
CA HIS A 526 69.41 60.88 22.69
C HIS A 526 69.11 61.28 24.14
N ASN A 527 67.94 60.93 24.68
CA ASN A 527 67.57 61.24 26.07
C ASN A 527 68.46 60.54 27.10
N VAL A 528 68.87 59.30 26.82
CA VAL A 528 69.87 58.59 27.63
C VAL A 528 71.23 59.30 27.57
N ALA A 529 71.64 59.80 26.40
CA ALA A 529 72.92 60.49 26.22
C ALA A 529 73.00 61.86 26.92
N ILE A 530 71.89 62.60 27.06
CA ILE A 530 71.84 63.91 27.74
C ILE A 530 71.52 63.80 29.26
N GLY A 531 71.47 62.58 29.82
CA GLY A 531 71.33 62.34 31.26
C GLY A 531 69.90 62.36 31.80
N ASN A 532 68.87 62.42 30.94
CA ASN A 532 67.47 62.48 31.34
C ASN A 532 66.87 61.06 31.46
N THR A 533 67.37 60.31 32.45
CA THR A 533 67.13 58.86 32.61
C THR A 533 65.69 58.52 32.96
N THR A 534 64.98 59.37 33.69
CA THR A 534 63.57 59.17 34.08
C THR A 534 62.65 59.25 32.87
N GLU A 535 62.86 60.23 31.98
CA GLU A 535 62.03 60.43 30.79
C GLU A 535 62.28 59.35 29.72
N ALA A 536 63.54 58.93 29.57
CA ALA A 536 63.89 57.77 28.74
C ALA A 536 63.22 56.48 29.25
N HIS A 537 63.18 56.25 30.57
CA HIS A 537 62.54 55.07 31.14
C HIS A 537 61.03 55.04 30.87
N ASP A 538 60.31 56.14 31.07
CA ASP A 538 58.87 56.21 30.81
C ASP A 538 58.55 55.94 29.33
N GLN A 539 59.39 56.46 28.42
CA GLN A 539 59.27 56.21 26.98
C GLN A 539 59.47 54.75 26.60
N ILE A 540 60.45 54.06 27.21
CA ILE A 540 60.66 52.61 26.99
C ILE A 540 59.43 51.82 27.43
N ILE A 541 58.84 52.15 28.58
CA ILE A 541 57.64 51.47 29.08
C ILE A 541 56.48 51.68 28.12
N ARG A 542 56.23 52.93 27.68
CA ARG A 542 55.15 53.27 26.74
C ARG A 542 55.33 52.58 25.38
N PHE A 543 56.55 52.60 24.84
CA PHE A 543 56.89 51.92 23.60
C PHE A 543 56.69 50.39 23.71
N SER A 544 57.13 49.78 24.82
CA SER A 544 56.95 48.35 25.08
C SER A 544 55.48 47.96 25.30
N LYS A 545 54.66 48.85 25.87
CA LYS A 545 53.21 48.67 26.02
C LYS A 545 52.51 48.73 24.65
N LEU A 546 52.90 49.69 23.80
CA LEU A 546 52.38 49.84 22.45
C LEU A 546 52.73 48.62 21.56
N LEU A 547 53.98 48.15 21.58
CA LEU A 547 54.38 46.95 20.82
C LEU A 547 53.65 45.68 21.27
N ARG A 548 53.47 45.47 22.58
CA ARG A 548 52.67 44.34 23.09
C ARG A 548 51.21 44.44 22.67
N SER A 549 50.64 45.64 22.65
CA SER A 549 49.27 45.85 22.18
C SER A 549 49.11 45.62 20.66
N MET A 550 50.14 45.90 19.85
CA MET A 550 50.16 45.56 18.43
C MET A 550 50.26 44.05 18.17
N MET A 551 51.02 43.33 19.01
CA MET A 551 51.30 41.89 18.83
C MET A 551 50.33 40.95 19.57
N SER A 552 49.44 41.46 20.41
CA SER A 552 48.44 40.64 21.08
C SER A 552 47.50 40.04 20.03
N LYS A 553 47.64 38.73 19.79
CA LYS A 553 46.69 37.94 19.01
C LYS A 553 45.37 37.92 19.79
N GLY A 554 44.43 38.78 19.40
CA GLY A 554 43.04 38.61 19.79
C GLY A 554 42.40 37.64 18.81
N GLU A 555 41.74 36.59 19.30
CA GLU A 555 40.94 35.65 18.49
C GLU A 555 39.73 36.33 17.80
N LYS A 556 39.53 37.63 18.03
CA LYS A 556 38.38 38.40 17.57
C LYS A 556 38.81 39.56 16.68
N THR A 557 38.03 39.78 15.63
CA THR A 557 38.27 40.80 14.61
C THR A 557 37.83 42.22 15.03
N ASP A 558 37.26 42.37 16.21
CA ASP A 558 36.73 43.59 16.81
C ASP A 558 37.31 43.83 18.22
N THR A 559 37.32 45.09 18.66
CA THR A 559 37.78 45.54 19.98
C THR A 559 36.80 46.55 20.57
N THR A 560 36.91 46.87 21.87
CA THR A 560 36.12 47.95 22.46
C THR A 560 36.68 49.32 22.05
N LEU A 561 35.80 50.32 21.93
CA LEU A 561 36.17 51.71 21.68
C LEU A 561 37.20 52.21 22.71
N GLU A 562 37.03 51.83 23.97
CA GLU A 562 38.00 52.12 25.05
C GLU A 562 39.41 51.65 24.71
N ALA A 563 39.57 50.38 24.34
CA ALA A 563 40.87 49.78 24.08
C ALA A 563 41.56 50.42 22.86
N GLU A 564 40.77 50.82 21.86
CA GLU A 564 41.27 51.49 20.68
C GLU A 564 41.67 52.96 20.96
N LEU A 565 40.90 53.70 21.78
CA LEU A 565 41.25 55.05 22.21
C LEU A 565 42.51 55.07 23.09
N ASP A 566 42.64 54.12 24.01
CA ASP A 566 43.84 53.95 24.84
C ASP A 566 45.10 53.65 24.00
N PHE A 567 44.93 52.83 22.96
CA PHE A 567 45.98 52.53 22.01
C PHE A 567 46.42 53.79 21.25
N VAL A 568 45.46 54.53 20.70
CA VAL A 568 45.69 55.77 19.94
C VAL A 568 46.31 56.86 20.81
N LYS A 569 45.85 57.01 22.06
CA LYS A 569 46.46 57.94 23.02
C LYS A 569 47.93 57.61 23.24
N SER A 570 48.25 56.34 23.47
CA SER A 570 49.63 55.88 23.64
C SER A 570 50.48 56.13 22.39
N TYR A 571 49.89 55.95 21.20
CA TYR A 571 50.55 56.24 19.93
C TYR A 571 50.83 57.74 19.74
N LEU A 572 49.85 58.60 20.01
CA LEU A 572 49.97 60.05 19.88
C LEU A 572 50.99 60.66 20.84
N GLU A 573 51.12 60.13 22.05
CA GLU A 573 52.15 60.57 23.01
C GLU A 573 53.57 60.28 22.49
N LEU A 574 53.78 59.12 21.86
CA LEU A 574 55.08 58.79 21.24
C LEU A 574 55.36 59.66 20.00
N GLU A 575 54.33 59.95 19.22
CA GLU A 575 54.42 60.84 18.06
C GLU A 575 54.71 62.29 18.47
N ARG A 576 54.05 62.79 19.52
CA ARG A 576 54.32 64.11 20.12
C ARG A 576 55.77 64.25 20.54
N PHE A 577 56.30 63.21 21.18
CA PHE A 577 57.72 63.16 21.53
C PHE A 577 58.62 63.23 20.29
N ARG A 578 58.30 62.50 19.21
CA ARG A 578 59.05 62.55 17.94
C ARG A 578 59.10 63.95 17.34
N PHE A 579 58.03 64.73 17.48
CA PHE A 579 57.95 66.10 17.00
C PHE A 579 58.53 67.14 17.97
N LYS A 580 59.22 66.73 19.05
CA LYS A 580 59.82 67.65 20.05
C LYS A 580 58.81 68.67 20.60
N ASP A 581 57.60 68.21 20.90
CA ASP A 581 56.48 69.05 21.36
C ASP A 581 55.91 70.08 20.36
N ASP A 582 56.33 70.07 19.09
CA ASP A 582 55.74 70.87 18.00
C ASP A 582 54.36 70.33 17.52
N PHE A 583 53.75 69.45 18.31
CA PHE A 583 52.48 68.80 18.02
C PHE A 583 51.64 68.71 19.30
N SER A 584 50.38 69.12 19.21
CA SER A 584 49.41 68.94 20.29
C SER A 584 48.22 68.13 19.81
N PHE A 585 47.65 67.32 20.72
CA PHE A 585 46.43 66.58 20.44
C PHE A 585 45.41 66.76 21.55
N LEU A 586 44.14 66.71 21.17
CA LEU A 586 43.00 66.75 22.09
C LEU A 586 42.18 65.47 21.91
N LEU A 587 42.00 64.71 22.98
CA LEU A 587 41.10 63.55 23.01
C LEU A 587 39.91 63.89 23.91
N GLN A 588 38.73 64.00 23.31
CA GLN A 588 37.50 64.38 24.00
C GLN A 588 36.44 63.30 23.80
N VAL A 589 36.01 62.67 24.89
CA VAL A 589 34.93 61.67 24.90
C VAL A 589 33.77 62.25 25.69
N GLU A 590 32.60 62.38 25.08
CA GLU A 590 31.41 62.83 25.78
C GLU A 590 30.91 61.75 26.76
N PRO A 591 30.38 62.11 27.95
CA PRO A 591 29.91 61.14 28.95
C PRO A 591 28.82 60.18 28.45
N SER A 592 28.13 60.54 27.36
CA SER A 592 27.07 59.76 26.71
C SER A 592 27.58 58.65 25.79
N VAL A 593 28.90 58.52 25.59
CA VAL A 593 29.50 57.50 24.71
C VAL A 593 29.68 56.18 25.46
N ASP A 594 29.16 55.09 24.90
CA ASP A 594 29.45 53.74 25.42
C ASP A 594 30.82 53.27 24.97
N LEU A 595 31.78 53.30 25.89
CA LEU A 595 33.16 52.84 25.66
C LEU A 595 33.27 51.33 25.38
N ASN A 596 32.24 50.53 25.68
CA ASN A 596 32.20 49.10 25.34
C ASN A 596 31.76 48.83 23.89
N THR A 597 31.38 49.86 23.13
CA THR A 597 31.01 49.74 21.72
C THR A 597 32.07 48.97 20.94
N ARG A 598 31.65 47.93 20.21
CA ARG A 598 32.55 47.07 19.43
C ARG A 598 32.84 47.69 18.09
N ILE A 599 34.13 47.96 17.84
CA ILE A 599 34.61 48.55 16.61
C ILE A 599 35.70 47.67 15.97
N PRO A 600 35.88 47.72 14.64
CA PRO A 600 37.02 47.10 14.00
C PRO A 600 38.32 47.56 14.66
N ARG A 601 39.16 46.62 15.09
CA ARG A 601 40.47 46.92 15.68
C ARG A 601 41.35 47.71 14.69
N MET A 602 42.17 48.65 15.15
CA MET A 602 42.99 49.54 14.31
C MET A 602 42.21 50.59 13.48
N LEU A 603 40.88 50.72 13.66
CA LEU A 603 40.08 51.68 12.90
C LEU A 603 40.49 53.14 13.19
N ILE A 604 40.57 53.50 14.48
CA ILE A 604 40.93 54.88 14.89
C ILE A 604 42.40 55.12 14.63
N GLN A 605 43.22 54.09 14.85
CA GLN A 605 44.64 54.16 14.56
C GLN A 605 44.91 54.53 13.09
N LEU A 606 44.24 53.87 12.13
CA LEU A 606 44.42 54.16 10.70
C LEU A 606 44.08 55.61 10.35
N LEU A 607 43.04 56.17 10.99
CA LEU A 607 42.65 57.56 10.80
C LEU A 607 43.69 58.54 11.34
N VAL A 608 44.16 58.29 12.56
CA VAL A 608 45.14 59.13 13.24
C VAL A 608 46.51 59.04 12.58
N GLU A 609 46.90 57.85 12.12
CA GLU A 609 48.12 57.66 11.33
C GLU A 609 48.08 58.45 10.03
N ASN A 610 46.94 58.42 9.31
CA ASN A 610 46.77 59.21 8.10
C ASN A 610 46.89 60.72 8.39
N ALA A 611 46.24 61.21 9.46
CA ALA A 611 46.33 62.60 9.90
C ALA A 611 47.78 63.03 10.17
N ILE A 612 48.57 62.20 10.87
CA ILE A 612 49.98 62.51 11.17
C ILE A 612 50.86 62.44 9.92
N LYS A 613 50.80 61.32 9.17
CA LYS A 613 51.71 61.05 8.05
C LYS A 613 51.45 61.97 6.86
N HIS A 614 50.19 62.25 6.55
CA HIS A 614 49.80 62.99 5.35
C HIS A 614 49.35 64.42 5.66
N GLY A 615 48.64 64.64 6.77
CA GLY A 615 48.19 65.98 7.15
C GLY A 615 49.33 66.82 7.73
N LEU A 616 49.95 66.34 8.82
CA LEU A 616 50.82 67.18 9.66
C LEU A 616 52.31 67.16 9.27
N ARG A 617 52.81 66.08 8.65
CA ARG A 617 54.25 65.89 8.40
C ARG A 617 54.92 67.07 7.67
N ASN A 618 54.23 67.68 6.73
CA ASN A 618 54.75 68.76 5.88
C ASN A 618 54.25 70.16 6.32
N LYS A 619 53.58 70.27 7.46
CA LYS A 619 53.19 71.55 8.07
C LYS A 619 54.37 72.11 8.87
N SER A 620 54.60 73.42 8.78
CA SER A 620 55.74 74.07 9.40
C SER A 620 55.58 74.35 10.91
N ASP A 621 54.37 74.67 11.38
CA ASP A 621 54.12 75.05 12.78
C ASP A 621 52.64 74.83 13.18
N ASN A 622 52.33 74.83 14.48
CA ASN A 622 51.00 74.70 15.09
C ASN A 622 50.25 73.44 14.65
N LYS A 623 50.88 72.27 14.74
CA LYS A 623 50.28 70.98 14.37
C LYS A 623 49.29 70.52 15.43
N ARG A 624 48.05 70.24 15.01
CA ARG A 624 46.95 69.84 15.89
C ARG A 624 46.16 68.67 15.32
N ILE A 625 45.88 67.69 16.18
CA ILE A 625 44.89 66.63 15.93
C ILE A 625 43.85 66.65 17.04
N MET A 626 42.58 66.60 16.66
CA MET A 626 41.46 66.41 17.57
C MET A 626 40.83 65.05 17.31
N ILE A 627 40.64 64.28 18.37
CA ILE A 627 39.84 63.05 18.38
C ILE A 627 38.65 63.32 19.29
N LYS A 628 37.45 63.33 18.72
CA LYS A 628 36.21 63.49 19.47
C LYS A 628 35.35 62.24 19.32
N ALA A 629 34.80 61.74 20.41
CA ALA A 629 33.74 60.74 20.41
C ALA A 629 32.49 61.34 21.06
N GLU A 630 31.36 61.25 20.38
CA GLU A 630 30.07 61.77 20.85
C GLU A 630 28.93 60.85 20.41
N THR A 631 27.81 60.90 21.13
CA THR A 631 26.62 60.12 20.78
C THR A 631 25.55 61.05 20.22
N ARG A 632 25.14 60.86 18.95
CA ARG A 632 24.00 61.56 18.35
C ARG A 632 22.93 60.55 17.97
N ASN A 633 21.68 60.76 18.39
CA ASN A 633 20.54 59.88 18.04
C ASN A 633 20.82 58.38 18.27
N ALA A 634 21.46 58.04 19.40
CA ALA A 634 21.89 56.68 19.76
C ALA A 634 22.94 56.02 18.83
N ILE A 635 23.59 56.81 17.97
CA ILE A 635 24.74 56.39 17.15
C ILE A 635 26.01 56.99 17.74
N THR A 636 27.07 56.19 17.84
CA THR A 636 28.38 56.70 18.26
C THR A 636 29.08 57.32 17.05
N ILE A 637 29.41 58.60 17.13
CA ILE A 637 30.14 59.35 16.11
C ILE A 637 31.56 59.60 16.60
N LEU A 638 32.52 59.05 15.86
CA LEU A 638 33.94 59.30 16.06
C LEU A 638 34.43 60.32 15.02
N ILE A 639 35.06 61.39 15.47
CA ILE A 639 35.59 62.47 14.65
C ILE A 639 37.10 62.52 14.84
N VAL A 640 37.85 62.41 13.75
CA VAL A 640 39.30 62.67 13.72
C VAL A 640 39.53 63.87 12.80
N GLU A 641 40.05 64.96 13.35
CA GLU A 641 40.31 66.20 12.64
C GLU A 641 41.77 66.60 12.77
N ASP A 642 42.41 66.93 11.65
CA ASP A 642 43.75 67.51 11.60
C ASP A 642 43.73 68.88 10.96
N ASN A 643 44.69 69.74 11.32
CA ASN A 643 44.88 71.05 10.70
C ASN A 643 46.04 71.09 9.69
N GLY A 644 46.27 69.97 8.99
CA GLY A 644 47.37 69.77 8.06
C GLY A 644 47.28 70.58 6.77
N ILE A 645 48.13 70.24 5.81
CA ILE A 645 48.22 70.92 4.50
C ILE A 645 47.04 70.60 3.54
N GLY A 646 46.11 69.74 3.98
CA GLY A 646 44.98 69.25 3.18
C GLY A 646 45.36 68.11 2.22
N ARG A 647 44.36 67.34 1.80
CA ARG A 647 44.55 66.09 1.03
C ARG A 647 45.11 66.31 -0.37
N LEU A 648 44.76 67.42 -1.02
CA LEU A 648 45.23 67.75 -2.38
C LEU A 648 46.74 68.02 -2.38
N ALA A 649 47.22 68.88 -1.47
CA ALA A 649 48.64 69.16 -1.32
C ALA A 649 49.40 67.91 -0.86
N ALA A 650 48.83 67.11 0.04
CA ALA A 650 49.45 65.86 0.49
C ALA A 650 49.68 64.83 -0.64
N LYS A 651 48.83 64.82 -1.68
CA LYS A 651 49.00 63.95 -2.86
C LYS A 651 50.21 64.32 -3.71
N GLU A 652 50.58 65.59 -3.79
CA GLU A 652 51.77 66.03 -4.56
C GLU A 652 53.08 65.55 -3.93
N TYR A 653 53.10 65.35 -2.61
CA TYR A 653 54.24 64.81 -1.85
C TYR A 653 54.27 63.28 -1.80
N GLN A 654 53.24 62.58 -2.29
CA GLN A 654 53.15 61.12 -2.29
C GLN A 654 53.85 60.53 -3.52
N ARG A 655 55.09 60.05 -3.39
CA ARG A 655 55.79 59.33 -4.48
C ARG A 655 55.54 57.81 -4.51
N GLU A 656 55.08 57.18 -3.42
CA GLU A 656 54.61 55.78 -3.36
C GLU A 656 53.61 55.57 -2.18
N GLY A 657 52.58 54.71 -2.34
CA GLY A 657 51.92 54.05 -1.19
C GLY A 657 50.51 54.49 -0.74
N GLY A 658 49.54 54.72 -1.63
CA GLY A 658 48.14 55.08 -1.29
C GLY A 658 47.22 53.95 -0.80
N ASN A 659 47.70 52.93 -0.08
CA ASN A 659 46.90 51.73 0.24
C ASN A 659 46.11 51.81 1.58
N GLY A 660 46.39 52.77 2.46
CA GLY A 660 45.79 52.85 3.80
C GLY A 660 44.27 53.05 3.80
N SER A 661 43.75 53.96 2.97
CA SER A 661 42.30 54.21 2.87
C SER A 661 41.54 53.03 2.25
N LYS A 662 42.18 52.29 1.33
CA LYS A 662 41.59 51.09 0.71
C LYS A 662 41.48 49.94 1.72
N ILE A 663 42.53 49.74 2.51
CA ILE A 663 42.57 48.77 3.60
C ILE A 663 41.50 49.09 4.65
N MET A 664 41.35 50.36 5.03
CA MET A 664 40.31 50.80 5.97
C MET A 664 38.90 50.52 5.44
N ALA A 665 38.64 50.86 4.17
CA ALA A 665 37.35 50.60 3.54
C ALA A 665 37.03 49.09 3.45
N ASP A 666 38.01 48.27 3.09
CA ASP A 666 37.87 46.81 3.05
C ASP A 666 37.62 46.23 4.45
N MET A 667 38.28 46.77 5.48
CA MET A 667 38.10 46.34 6.87
C MET A 667 36.71 46.70 7.41
N ILE A 668 36.23 47.92 7.17
CA ILE A 668 34.87 48.35 7.53
C ILE A 668 33.84 47.46 6.83
N ARG A 669 33.97 47.30 5.51
CA ARG A 669 33.03 46.52 4.70
C ARG A 669 32.92 45.07 5.17
N LEU A 670 34.05 44.43 5.46
CA LEU A 670 34.06 43.04 5.88
C LEU A 670 33.57 42.89 7.32
N ASN A 671 33.91 43.82 8.22
CA ASN A 671 33.38 43.80 9.59
C ASN A 671 31.85 43.92 9.60
N CYS A 672 31.29 44.89 8.86
CA CYS A 672 29.83 45.05 8.73
C CYS A 672 29.14 43.77 8.22
N LYS A 673 29.80 43.02 7.32
CA LYS A 673 29.28 41.75 6.78
C LYS A 673 29.30 40.61 7.81
N ILE A 674 30.17 40.65 8.82
CA ILE A 674 30.26 39.63 9.88
C ILE A 674 29.37 39.98 11.07
N THR A 675 29.45 41.23 11.54
CA THR A 675 28.79 41.68 12.77
C THR A 675 27.32 42.07 12.53
N GLY A 676 26.96 42.44 11.30
CA GLY A 676 25.65 43.02 10.99
C GLY A 676 25.52 44.51 11.35
N ASN A 677 26.56 45.11 11.93
CA ASN A 677 26.59 46.54 12.25
C ASN A 677 26.82 47.37 10.99
N THR A 678 26.36 48.63 11.01
CA THR A 678 26.55 49.57 9.89
C THR A 678 27.55 50.64 10.31
N ILE A 679 28.75 50.59 9.74
CA ILE A 679 29.77 51.62 9.97
C ILE A 679 29.90 52.46 8.71
N ARG A 680 29.78 53.79 8.84
CA ARG A 680 29.90 54.74 7.73
C ARG A 680 31.00 55.74 8.03
N ALA A 681 31.98 55.85 7.13
CA ALA A 681 33.05 56.83 7.23
C ALA A 681 32.90 57.91 6.15
N THR A 682 32.86 59.17 6.57
CA THR A 682 32.78 60.35 5.70
C THR A 682 34.01 61.20 5.90
N THR A 683 34.67 61.62 4.81
CA THR A 683 35.86 62.49 4.85
C THR A 683 35.51 63.85 4.24
N THR A 684 35.81 64.91 4.98
CA THR A 684 35.54 66.31 4.61
C THR A 684 36.84 67.10 4.66
N ASP A 685 37.18 67.79 3.57
CA ASP A 685 38.32 68.71 3.53
C ASP A 685 37.94 70.05 4.18
N LEU A 686 38.80 70.60 5.04
CA LEU A 686 38.59 71.87 5.71
C LEU A 686 39.33 72.99 4.96
N TYR A 687 38.74 74.17 4.91
CA TYR A 687 39.30 75.36 4.28
C TYR A 687 39.30 76.53 5.26
N ASP A 688 40.28 77.45 5.15
CA ASP A 688 40.31 78.70 5.89
C ASP A 688 39.38 79.76 5.26
N ASP A 689 39.23 80.90 5.91
CA ASP A 689 38.38 82.02 5.43
C ASP A 689 38.87 82.61 4.07
N GLU A 690 40.10 82.26 3.65
CA GLU A 690 40.70 82.65 2.37
C GLU A 690 40.56 81.55 1.29
N GLY A 691 39.87 80.44 1.60
CA GLY A 691 39.63 79.32 0.68
C GLY A 691 40.83 78.39 0.47
N ARG A 692 41.88 78.49 1.30
CA ARG A 692 43.03 77.56 1.29
C ARG A 692 42.74 76.36 2.17
N ALA A 693 43.26 75.20 1.79
CA ALA A 693 43.09 73.99 2.59
C ALA A 693 43.69 74.15 4.00
N SER A 694 42.88 73.94 5.03
CA SER A 694 43.22 74.15 6.44
C SER A 694 43.24 72.87 7.27
N GLY A 695 42.88 71.71 6.68
CA GLY A 695 42.86 70.44 7.38
C GLY A 695 42.00 69.35 6.73
N THR A 696 41.85 68.24 7.42
CA THR A 696 40.93 67.15 7.05
C THR A 696 40.13 66.71 8.27
N ARG A 697 38.83 66.50 8.11
CA ARG A 697 37.96 65.85 9.10
C ARG A 697 37.47 64.51 8.58
N VAL A 698 37.55 63.47 9.41
CA VAL A 698 36.92 62.17 9.14
C VAL A 698 35.93 61.87 10.25
N GLU A 699 34.66 61.67 9.87
CA GLU A 699 33.58 61.29 10.77
C GLU A 699 33.20 59.83 10.51
N VAL A 700 33.18 59.01 11.55
CA VAL A 700 32.79 57.59 11.51
C VAL A 700 31.57 57.38 12.39
N GLU A 701 30.46 57.03 11.76
CA GLU A 701 29.20 56.63 12.41
C GLU A 701 29.22 55.12 12.65
N ILE A 702 28.91 54.69 13.88
CA ILE A 702 29.03 53.29 14.36
C ILE A 702 27.72 52.82 14.99
#